data_AF-A0A7C5WHQ0-F1
#
_entry.id   AF-A0A7C5WHQ0-F1
#
_cell.length_a   1.000
_cell.length_b   1.000
_cell.length_c   1.000
_cell.angle_alpha   90.00
_cell.angle_beta   90.00
_cell.angle_gamma   90.00
#
_symmetry.space_group_name_H-M   'P 1'
#
loop_
_entity.id
_entity.type
_entity.pdbx_description
1 polymer ?
#
loop_
_entity_poly.entity_id
_entity_poly.type
_entity_poly.pdbx_seq_one_letter_code
_entity_poly.pdbx_strand_id
1 'polypeptide(L)'
;MRRGCQPSCGASGPLHPAGRQDPALRQRGLGGRCPAHRRRTHRPLRERASRHGGHRPDLRHLGPDRRGQRHRLRAGLLAADRGPRAQGRPGDRHQHLGQLTERHPCRTHRAGTRHRDPRPARSRGRRGPLDGGPRHRGRRPEDLPDPGNPHPDRTHPLRGRGNRTLPGPVSPAGGRLRATDLHDLALCPHRVHLERRLGPEARDAPSALRARLMRRGLDFEKQVAATVGWPRPEYPPGDFEAGARATEALMRAGVPGIYQGVLLDERRLAIPDLLERAAGESRLGEHSYLPGDIKAGREPGAHQALQVGLSALLLEALQGRLPERGFLSMGDGRRVELPIDRLAPATRRAEERARRIIDGLETTRPFLCPACGGCPWRSGCLSEMTARGDLSLIEGMTPARRRRLEERGIVSIEDLAGLTPAAEDADPPPLNLEQLVPQARALVEGRIAQERPLEVPPAAGGLLVEAPLDPLAGGVAQTLAWRVRDEAAGSGRVRWLGDARGLREAARDFERAAERAGGWLFHFGGAVPRTLARLGEEGGLAPTQLEALTHRLWDLRSSLRRAAAWLPVWRYQREQVLAAIDGRDLPWPGEDSELPLLVEALGHSGDATLRGEIEAHCRRALDQLAHLLEWVLSRPHRLPRRPA
;
A
#
# COMPACT_ATOMS: atom_id res chain seq x y z
N MET A 1 41.44 34.22 15.04
CA MET A 1 42.84 33.95 14.59
C MET A 1 42.82 32.61 13.86
N ARG A 2 43.22 32.35 12.61
CA ARG A 2 43.67 33.05 11.39
C ARG A 2 43.22 32.10 10.25
N ARG A 3 42.36 32.48 9.28
CA ARG A 3 42.63 32.99 7.90
C ARG A 3 43.75 32.32 7.08
N GLY A 4 43.40 31.97 5.82
CA GLY A 4 44.26 31.84 4.63
C GLY A 4 44.50 30.39 4.16
N CYS A 5 44.55 30.02 2.88
CA CYS A 5 44.42 30.71 1.60
C CYS A 5 44.26 29.65 0.48
N GLN A 6 43.75 30.10 -0.68
CA GLN A 6 43.60 29.35 -1.95
C GLN A 6 44.94 29.04 -2.66
N PRO A 7 44.93 28.17 -3.70
CA PRO A 7 46.13 27.70 -4.40
C PRO A 7 46.54 28.56 -5.60
N SER A 8 47.82 28.53 -5.96
CA SER A 8 48.41 29.18 -7.13
C SER A 8 48.94 28.18 -8.16
N CYS A 9 48.81 28.59 -9.42
CA CYS A 9 49.17 27.95 -10.69
C CYS A 9 50.63 27.48 -10.84
N GLY A 10 50.83 26.55 -11.78
CA GLY A 10 52.11 26.27 -12.43
C GLY A 10 51.89 25.53 -13.76
N ALA A 11 52.02 26.27 -14.86
CA ALA A 11 51.97 25.77 -16.24
C ALA A 11 53.33 25.24 -16.72
N SER A 12 53.34 24.38 -17.75
CA SER A 12 54.24 24.38 -18.94
C SER A 12 54.36 22.96 -19.54
N GLY A 13 53.93 22.76 -20.80
CA GLY A 13 54.32 21.60 -21.64
C GLY A 13 55.66 21.85 -22.35
N PRO A 14 55.94 21.29 -23.55
CA PRO A 14 55.53 20.04 -24.20
C PRO A 14 56.75 19.22 -24.69
N LEU A 15 56.56 18.04 -25.33
CA LEU A 15 57.38 17.51 -26.46
C LEU A 15 56.84 16.13 -26.94
N HIS A 16 56.58 16.05 -28.25
CA HIS A 16 56.25 14.89 -29.12
C HIS A 16 57.55 14.32 -29.75
N PRO A 17 57.58 13.44 -30.80
CA PRO A 17 56.89 12.16 -31.08
C PRO A 17 57.83 11.09 -31.74
N ALA A 18 57.38 9.84 -31.94
CA ALA A 18 57.78 8.90 -33.05
C ALA A 18 57.00 7.57 -32.90
N GLY A 19 56.51 6.86 -33.93
CA GLY A 19 56.50 7.04 -35.38
C GLY A 19 55.71 5.92 -36.10
N ARG A 20 55.12 6.32 -37.26
CA ARG A 20 54.92 5.66 -38.60
C ARG A 20 54.44 4.20 -38.75
N GLN A 21 53.29 3.93 -39.44
CA GLN A 21 52.98 3.83 -40.91
C GLN A 21 53.36 2.45 -41.54
N ASP A 22 52.41 1.54 -41.86
CA ASP A 22 51.68 1.28 -43.16
C ASP A 22 52.46 0.27 -44.08
N PRO A 23 51.98 -0.35 -45.22
CA PRO A 23 50.63 -0.55 -45.82
C PRO A 23 50.36 -1.94 -46.56
N ALA A 24 49.08 -2.16 -46.91
CA ALA A 24 48.42 -2.67 -48.16
C ALA A 24 48.82 -3.91 -49.03
N LEU A 25 47.76 -4.42 -49.74
CA LEU A 25 47.65 -5.24 -51.02
C LEU A 25 47.47 -6.77 -50.85
N ARG A 26 46.62 -7.55 -51.58
CA ARG A 26 45.92 -7.42 -52.89
C ARG A 26 44.89 -8.58 -53.12
N GLN A 27 43.74 -8.26 -53.78
CA GLN A 27 43.03 -8.98 -54.90
C GLN A 27 42.52 -10.45 -54.71
N ARG A 28 41.42 -11.00 -55.29
CA ARG A 28 40.56 -10.74 -56.48
C ARG A 28 39.34 -11.71 -56.52
N GLY A 29 38.28 -11.37 -57.27
CA GLY A 29 37.29 -12.29 -57.88
C GLY A 29 35.81 -11.93 -57.63
N LEU A 30 35.11 -11.10 -58.41
CA LEU A 30 34.50 -11.24 -59.77
C LEU A 30 33.22 -12.11 -59.89
N GLY A 31 32.13 -11.46 -60.33
CA GLY A 31 31.00 -11.99 -61.12
C GLY A 31 29.70 -12.27 -60.35
N GLY A 32 28.51 -11.81 -60.71
CA GLY A 32 28.04 -11.00 -61.84
C GLY A 32 26.50 -10.92 -61.86
N ARG A 33 26.00 -9.76 -62.29
CA ARG A 33 24.77 -9.49 -63.09
C ARG A 33 23.37 -9.90 -62.61
N CYS A 34 22.58 -8.84 -62.39
CA CYS A 34 21.12 -8.74 -62.58
C CYS A 34 20.74 -8.92 -64.09
N PRO A 35 19.47 -9.17 -64.47
CA PRO A 35 18.52 -8.05 -64.61
C PRO A 35 17.02 -8.33 -64.35
N ALA A 36 16.34 -7.19 -64.16
CA ALA A 36 14.93 -6.86 -64.04
C ALA A 36 13.91 -7.48 -65.02
N HIS A 37 12.61 -7.44 -64.64
CA HIS A 37 11.58 -6.73 -65.44
C HIS A 37 10.20 -6.51 -64.74
N ARG A 38 9.76 -5.23 -64.77
CA ARG A 38 8.43 -4.64 -65.14
C ARG A 38 7.12 -5.22 -64.53
N ARG A 39 6.28 -4.44 -63.80
CA ARG A 39 5.42 -3.25 -64.07
C ARG A 39 3.94 -3.61 -64.36
N ARG A 40 3.02 -2.73 -63.89
CA ARG A 40 1.59 -2.46 -64.25
C ARG A 40 0.54 -3.06 -63.30
N THR A 41 -0.12 -2.27 -62.44
CA THR A 41 -1.32 -1.39 -62.62
C THR A 41 -2.62 -2.13 -62.97
N HIS A 42 -3.63 -2.09 -62.07
CA HIS A 42 -5.02 -1.64 -62.34
C HIS A 42 -5.97 -1.88 -61.13
N ARG A 43 -6.68 -0.82 -60.72
CA ARG A 43 -8.09 -0.79 -60.25
C ARG A 43 -8.93 -0.33 -61.48
N PRO A 44 -10.30 -0.32 -61.56
CA PRO A 44 -11.32 -0.16 -60.48
C PRO A 44 -12.70 -0.89 -60.73
N LEU A 45 -13.76 -0.41 -60.04
CA LEU A 45 -15.24 -0.62 -60.16
C LEU A 45 -15.85 -1.61 -59.15
N ARG A 46 -16.63 -1.20 -58.12
CA ARG A 46 -18.00 -0.60 -58.06
C ARG A 46 -19.06 -1.47 -58.74
N GLU A 47 -20.00 -2.03 -57.96
CA GLU A 47 -21.44 -1.81 -58.13
C GLU A 47 -22.28 -2.28 -56.93
N ARG A 48 -23.42 -1.62 -56.78
CA ARG A 48 -24.46 -1.76 -55.74
C ARG A 48 -25.51 -2.76 -56.21
N ALA A 49 -26.19 -3.45 -55.29
CA ALA A 49 -27.66 -3.53 -55.27
C ALA A 49 -28.19 -4.33 -54.08
N SER A 50 -29.13 -3.70 -53.38
CA SER A 50 -30.00 -4.25 -52.33
C SER A 50 -31.03 -5.24 -52.88
N ARG A 51 -31.50 -6.19 -52.06
CA ARG A 51 -32.93 -6.51 -51.87
C ARG A 51 -33.18 -7.43 -50.66
N HIS A 52 -34.38 -7.26 -50.11
CA HIS A 52 -34.90 -7.65 -48.81
C HIS A 52 -35.31 -9.12 -48.63
N GLY A 53 -35.50 -9.49 -47.36
CA GLY A 53 -36.31 -10.61 -46.85
C GLY A 53 -35.42 -11.69 -46.25
N GLY A 54 -35.44 -12.05 -44.97
CA GLY A 54 -36.45 -11.91 -43.92
C GLY A 54 -36.47 -13.25 -43.18
N HIS A 55 -35.91 -13.29 -41.96
CA HIS A 55 -36.23 -14.17 -40.82
C HIS A 55 -35.01 -14.29 -39.88
N ARG A 56 -35.19 -13.78 -38.65
CA ARG A 56 -34.37 -14.03 -37.44
C ARG A 56 -34.93 -15.25 -36.69
N PRO A 57 -34.28 -15.80 -35.63
CA PRO A 57 -33.01 -15.41 -35.01
C PRO A 57 -32.03 -16.60 -34.81
N ASP A 58 -30.74 -16.34 -34.59
CA ASP A 58 -29.96 -17.22 -33.71
C ASP A 58 -28.92 -16.42 -32.91
N LEU A 59 -29.04 -16.53 -31.59
CA LEU A 59 -28.29 -15.81 -30.57
C LEU A 59 -27.08 -16.65 -30.17
N ARG A 60 -25.88 -16.36 -30.67
CA ARG A 60 -24.63 -16.86 -30.08
C ARG A 60 -23.48 -15.86 -30.21
N HIS A 61 -23.42 -14.91 -29.29
CA HIS A 61 -22.18 -14.37 -28.73
C HIS A 61 -22.54 -13.55 -27.50
N LEU A 62 -22.05 -14.00 -26.33
CA LEU A 62 -21.65 -13.20 -25.16
C LEU A 62 -21.28 -14.23 -24.07
N GLY A 63 -20.02 -14.65 -24.06
CA GLY A 63 -19.45 -15.36 -22.92
C GLY A 63 -19.24 -14.37 -21.77
N PRO A 64 -19.62 -14.71 -20.52
CA PRO A 64 -19.40 -13.80 -19.41
C PRO A 64 -17.94 -13.85 -18.95
N ASP A 65 -17.26 -12.72 -19.07
CA ASP A 65 -15.96 -12.43 -18.48
C ASP A 65 -16.08 -12.44 -16.95
N ARG A 66 -15.81 -13.60 -16.34
CA ARG A 66 -15.72 -13.76 -14.89
C ARG A 66 -14.36 -13.28 -14.39
N ARG A 67 -14.12 -11.96 -14.47
CA ARG A 67 -13.01 -11.27 -13.78
C ARG A 67 -13.50 -9.98 -13.14
N GLY A 68 -14.40 -10.10 -12.16
CA GLY A 68 -14.97 -8.94 -11.44
C GLY A 68 -15.37 -9.18 -9.99
N GLN A 69 -14.95 -10.28 -9.34
CA GLN A 69 -15.47 -10.66 -8.01
C GLN A 69 -14.42 -10.99 -6.93
N ARG A 70 -13.18 -10.51 -7.04
CA ARG A 70 -12.17 -10.71 -5.97
C ARG A 70 -11.61 -9.44 -5.33
N HIS A 71 -12.20 -8.27 -5.59
CA HIS A 71 -11.87 -7.01 -4.90
C HIS A 71 -12.90 -6.53 -3.85
N ARG A 72 -13.94 -7.32 -3.55
CA ARG A 72 -14.99 -6.94 -2.57
C ARG A 72 -14.79 -7.42 -1.13
N LEU A 73 -13.58 -7.82 -0.73
CA LEU A 73 -13.28 -8.20 0.67
C LEU A 73 -12.34 -7.23 1.42
N ARG A 74 -12.01 -6.07 0.83
CA ARG A 74 -11.29 -4.98 1.54
C ARG A 74 -12.08 -3.67 1.68
N ALA A 75 -13.27 -3.56 1.06
CA ALA A 75 -14.08 -2.34 1.05
C ALA A 75 -15.37 -2.42 1.89
N GLY A 76 -15.60 -3.52 2.61
CA GLY A 76 -16.89 -3.79 3.28
C GLY A 76 -17.11 -3.09 4.63
N LEU A 77 -16.12 -2.37 5.17
CA LEU A 77 -16.21 -1.76 6.51
C LEU A 77 -16.53 -0.26 6.51
N LEU A 78 -16.51 0.43 5.36
CA LEU A 78 -16.55 1.91 5.30
C LEU A 78 -17.53 2.51 4.28
N ALA A 79 -18.39 1.73 3.64
CA ALA A 79 -19.36 2.27 2.68
C ALA A 79 -20.68 2.64 3.36
N ALA A 80 -20.90 3.94 3.59
CA ALA A 80 -22.21 4.54 3.86
C ALA A 80 -22.42 5.78 2.96
N ASP A 81 -23.57 5.77 2.29
CA ASP A 81 -24.31 6.80 1.53
C ASP A 81 -23.58 8.00 0.90
N ARG A 82 -23.65 8.06 -0.44
CA ARG A 82 -23.60 9.30 -1.22
C ARG A 82 -24.96 9.48 -1.92
N GLY A 83 -25.86 10.23 -1.28
CA GLY A 83 -27.03 10.84 -1.93
C GLY A 83 -26.80 12.34 -2.16
N PRO A 84 -27.26 12.93 -3.28
CA PRO A 84 -26.92 14.31 -3.64
C PRO A 84 -27.76 15.31 -2.84
N ARG A 85 -27.10 16.27 -2.17
CA ARG A 85 -27.77 17.47 -1.61
C ARG A 85 -27.59 18.63 -2.58
N ALA A 86 -28.71 19.15 -3.07
CA ALA A 86 -28.81 20.36 -3.87
C ALA A 86 -28.41 21.60 -3.06
N GLN A 87 -27.66 22.50 -3.69
CA GLN A 87 -27.19 23.76 -3.15
C GLN A 87 -28.28 24.83 -3.34
N GLY A 88 -28.64 25.54 -2.28
CA GLY A 88 -29.37 26.81 -2.33
C GLY A 88 -28.59 27.87 -1.56
N ARG A 89 -28.32 29.02 -2.19
CA ARG A 89 -27.72 30.23 -1.60
C ARG A 89 -28.79 31.31 -1.39
N PRO A 90 -28.52 32.33 -0.55
CA PRO A 90 -29.53 32.96 0.32
C PRO A 90 -30.11 34.27 -0.23
N GLY A 91 -31.27 34.68 0.30
CA GLY A 91 -31.90 35.97 0.04
C GLY A 91 -33.03 36.31 1.02
N ASP A 92 -32.72 37.24 1.92
CA ASP A 92 -33.52 38.17 2.73
C ASP A 92 -35.07 38.25 2.64
N ARG A 93 -35.64 38.41 3.85
CA ARG A 93 -36.71 39.36 4.29
C ARG A 93 -38.20 39.03 4.16
N HIS A 94 -38.83 39.15 5.35
CA HIS A 94 -40.15 39.70 5.70
C HIS A 94 -41.47 38.95 5.39
N GLN A 95 -42.17 38.70 6.51
CA GLN A 95 -43.58 39.00 6.80
C GLN A 95 -44.72 38.08 6.31
N HIS A 96 -45.52 37.72 7.33
CA HIS A 96 -46.98 37.61 7.40
C HIS A 96 -47.75 36.38 6.87
N LEU A 97 -48.42 35.73 7.85
CA LEU A 97 -49.85 35.36 7.94
C LEU A 97 -50.44 34.24 7.06
N GLY A 98 -51.22 33.38 7.73
CA GLY A 98 -52.41 32.69 7.19
C GLY A 98 -52.25 31.16 7.09
N GLN A 99 -52.61 30.38 8.11
CA GLN A 99 -53.97 29.89 8.45
C GLN A 99 -54.55 28.79 7.52
N LEU A 100 -54.91 27.66 8.17
CA LEU A 100 -56.08 26.79 7.91
C LEU A 100 -56.00 25.90 6.64
N THR A 101 -56.44 24.64 6.56
CA THR A 101 -57.37 23.81 7.36
C THR A 101 -57.30 22.35 6.90
N GLU A 102 -57.56 21.45 7.85
CA GLU A 102 -58.26 20.15 7.81
C GLU A 102 -58.76 19.56 6.46
N ARG A 103 -58.70 18.22 6.30
CA ARG A 103 -59.84 17.28 6.48
C ARG A 103 -59.57 15.84 5.97
N HIS A 104 -59.95 14.88 6.82
CA HIS A 104 -60.29 13.48 6.52
C HIS A 104 -61.65 13.35 5.78
N PRO A 105 -61.97 12.21 5.11
CA PRO A 105 -62.69 11.06 5.72
C PRO A 105 -62.19 9.65 5.23
N CYS A 106 -62.20 8.56 6.03
CA CYS A 106 -63.31 7.58 6.34
C CYS A 106 -63.76 6.73 5.11
N ARG A 107 -64.03 5.41 5.10
CA ARG A 107 -64.02 4.23 6.02
C ARG A 107 -64.47 2.98 5.21
N THR A 108 -64.28 1.75 5.75
CA THR A 108 -65.08 0.47 5.69
C THR A 108 -64.24 -0.78 5.36
N HIS A 109 -64.52 -2.02 5.80
CA HIS A 109 -64.99 -2.65 7.06
C HIS A 109 -64.82 -4.20 6.94
N ARG A 110 -64.64 -4.92 8.07
CA ARG A 110 -64.84 -6.38 8.41
C ARG A 110 -63.54 -7.10 8.84
N ALA A 111 -63.31 -7.45 10.13
CA ALA A 111 -63.90 -8.49 11.01
C ALA A 111 -63.62 -9.93 10.50
N GLY A 112 -63.10 -10.93 11.23
CA GLY A 112 -62.60 -11.18 12.59
C GLY A 112 -61.96 -12.61 12.56
N THR A 113 -61.04 -13.04 13.44
CA THR A 113 -61.35 -13.74 14.71
C THR A 113 -60.07 -14.28 15.38
N ARG A 114 -59.95 -13.98 16.70
CA ARG A 114 -59.56 -14.81 17.87
C ARG A 114 -58.26 -15.65 17.92
N HIS A 115 -57.40 -15.21 18.85
CA HIS A 115 -56.76 -15.92 19.99
C HIS A 115 -56.07 -17.29 19.81
N ARG A 116 -54.77 -17.35 20.21
CA ARG A 116 -54.34 -17.96 21.48
C ARG A 116 -52.88 -17.58 21.83
N ASP A 117 -52.69 -17.33 23.11
CA ASP A 117 -51.46 -16.98 23.83
C ASP A 117 -51.18 -18.15 24.85
N PRO A 118 -50.23 -18.12 25.81
CA PRO A 118 -48.91 -18.75 25.71
C PRO A 118 -48.47 -19.70 26.88
N ARG A 119 -47.35 -20.45 26.69
CA ARG A 119 -46.37 -21.04 27.70
C ARG A 119 -46.92 -22.07 28.75
N PRO A 120 -46.14 -22.70 29.69
CA PRO A 120 -44.68 -22.73 30.03
C PRO A 120 -44.06 -24.13 30.47
N ALA A 121 -42.78 -24.09 30.93
CA ALA A 121 -42.09 -24.90 31.99
C ALA A 121 -41.34 -26.22 31.59
N ARG A 122 -39.99 -26.29 31.70
CA ARG A 122 -39.06 -26.56 32.84
C ARG A 122 -39.06 -27.99 33.42
N SER A 123 -37.93 -28.72 33.35
CA SER A 123 -37.03 -29.06 34.50
C SER A 123 -36.14 -30.32 34.31
N ARG A 124 -34.87 -30.23 34.81
CA ARG A 124 -33.96 -31.24 35.47
C ARG A 124 -33.65 -32.56 34.72
N GLY A 125 -32.45 -33.16 34.68
CA GLY A 125 -31.12 -33.01 35.31
C GLY A 125 -30.44 -34.41 35.34
N ARG A 126 -29.08 -34.52 35.32
CA ARG A 126 -28.24 -35.56 36.00
C ARG A 126 -26.74 -35.47 35.66
N ARG A 127 -25.89 -35.71 36.67
CA ARG A 127 -24.41 -35.84 36.69
C ARG A 127 -24.01 -37.33 36.81
N GLY A 128 -22.97 -37.80 36.09
CA GLY A 128 -21.67 -38.35 36.60
C GLY A 128 -21.55 -39.89 36.51
N PRO A 129 -20.41 -40.58 36.82
CA PRO A 129 -18.97 -40.29 36.64
C PRO A 129 -18.03 -41.51 36.27
N LEU A 130 -16.76 -41.21 35.89
CA LEU A 130 -15.40 -41.78 36.19
C LEU A 130 -14.94 -43.29 36.17
N ASP A 131 -13.60 -43.42 36.01
CA ASP A 131 -12.59 -44.50 36.31
C ASP A 131 -12.17 -45.49 35.18
N GLY A 132 -10.90 -45.94 34.98
CA GLY A 132 -9.58 -45.85 35.66
C GLY A 132 -8.50 -46.69 34.90
N GLY A 133 -7.18 -46.52 35.21
CA GLY A 133 -6.00 -47.26 34.64
C GLY A 133 -5.80 -48.71 35.17
N PRO A 134 -4.61 -49.41 35.18
CA PRO A 134 -3.19 -48.92 35.20
C PRO A 134 -2.00 -49.81 34.60
N ARG A 135 -0.75 -49.27 34.61
CA ARG A 135 0.66 -49.79 34.87
C ARG A 135 1.41 -50.92 34.08
N HIS A 136 2.71 -50.70 33.70
CA HIS A 136 3.97 -51.27 34.32
C HIS A 136 5.32 -51.09 33.53
N ARG A 137 6.44 -50.84 34.28
CA ARG A 137 7.91 -51.22 34.22
C ARG A 137 8.64 -51.29 32.83
N GLY A 138 9.91 -50.92 32.57
CA GLY A 138 11.16 -50.62 33.33
C GLY A 138 12.33 -51.45 32.75
N ARG A 139 13.45 -50.84 32.26
CA ARG A 139 14.85 -51.40 32.17
C ARG A 139 15.86 -50.45 31.46
N ARG A 140 17.10 -50.41 31.98
CA ARG A 140 18.43 -49.99 31.43
C ARG A 140 19.36 -51.26 31.50
N PRO A 141 20.62 -51.37 30.98
CA PRO A 141 21.72 -50.36 30.91
C PRO A 141 22.80 -50.49 29.77
N GLU A 142 23.78 -49.55 29.77
CA GLU A 142 25.26 -49.64 29.43
C GLU A 142 25.71 -50.09 28.02
N ASP A 143 26.71 -49.53 27.31
CA ASP A 143 28.14 -49.25 27.63
C ASP A 143 28.79 -48.17 26.72
N LEU A 144 29.87 -47.54 27.20
CA LEU A 144 30.88 -46.72 26.48
C LEU A 144 32.22 -47.50 26.44
N PRO A 145 33.14 -47.25 25.47
CA PRO A 145 34.30 -46.38 25.79
C PRO A 145 34.92 -45.58 24.59
N ASP A 146 35.53 -44.43 24.93
CA ASP A 146 36.59 -43.64 24.23
C ASP A 146 37.98 -44.30 24.50
N PRO A 147 39.19 -43.92 23.97
CA PRO A 147 39.60 -42.72 23.21
C PRO A 147 40.67 -42.92 22.10
N GLY A 148 40.97 -41.85 21.33
CA GLY A 148 42.21 -41.80 20.54
C GLY A 148 42.31 -40.65 19.53
N ASN A 149 43.19 -39.69 19.79
CA ASN A 149 43.61 -38.62 18.86
C ASN A 149 45.15 -38.56 18.86
N PRO A 150 45.84 -38.37 17.71
CA PRO A 150 46.47 -37.05 17.47
C PRO A 150 46.63 -36.62 15.97
N HIS A 151 46.33 -35.34 15.69
CA HIS A 151 46.99 -34.28 14.84
C HIS A 151 47.79 -34.59 13.53
N PRO A 152 48.13 -33.60 12.66
CA PRO A 152 47.43 -32.43 12.08
C PRO A 152 47.37 -32.43 10.51
N ASP A 153 46.65 -31.44 9.97
CA ASP A 153 46.96 -30.64 8.77
C ASP A 153 46.07 -30.78 7.51
N ARG A 154 45.58 -29.59 7.11
CA ARG A 154 45.13 -29.13 5.77
C ARG A 154 43.73 -29.46 5.20
N THR A 155 43.06 -28.34 4.90
CA THR A 155 42.14 -28.04 3.77
C THR A 155 40.63 -28.28 3.95
N HIS A 156 39.88 -27.15 3.97
CA HIS A 156 38.42 -27.01 3.78
C HIS A 156 37.93 -27.70 2.48
N PRO A 157 36.65 -28.17 2.35
CA PRO A 157 35.44 -27.33 2.50
C PRO A 157 34.11 -28.00 2.98
N LEU A 158 33.16 -27.15 3.38
CA LEU A 158 31.68 -27.30 3.34
C LEU A 158 30.99 -28.57 3.89
N ARG A 159 30.27 -28.42 5.01
CA ARG A 159 28.82 -28.73 5.22
C ARG A 159 28.53 -29.00 6.71
N GLY A 160 27.45 -28.42 7.23
CA GLY A 160 26.76 -28.99 8.39
C GLY A 160 26.21 -28.01 9.44
N ARG A 161 25.00 -27.52 9.17
CA ARG A 161 23.88 -27.44 10.13
C ARG A 161 24.19 -27.02 11.57
N GLY A 162 23.76 -25.80 11.89
CA GLY A 162 23.53 -25.37 13.26
C GLY A 162 22.60 -24.19 13.28
N ASN A 163 21.31 -24.43 13.01
CA ASN A 163 20.24 -23.48 13.26
C ASN A 163 20.21 -23.21 14.78
N ARG A 164 21.00 -22.23 15.24
CA ARG A 164 20.86 -21.71 16.61
C ARG A 164 19.70 -20.73 16.61
N THR A 165 18.50 -21.30 16.67
CA THR A 165 17.40 -20.66 17.40
C THR A 165 17.98 -20.36 18.78
N LEU A 166 18.14 -19.08 19.12
CA LEU A 166 18.36 -18.67 20.51
C LEU A 166 16.99 -18.73 21.20
N PRO A 167 16.71 -19.66 22.13
CA PRO A 167 15.61 -19.48 23.06
C PRO A 167 16.17 -18.62 24.19
N GLY A 168 16.06 -17.30 24.05
CA GLY A 168 16.08 -16.45 25.23
C GLY A 168 14.91 -16.85 26.14
N PRO A 169 15.03 -16.74 27.48
CA PRO A 169 13.96 -17.06 28.38
C PRO A 169 12.72 -16.24 28.01
N VAL A 170 11.66 -16.93 27.61
CA VAL A 170 10.35 -16.33 27.37
C VAL A 170 9.81 -15.92 28.73
N SER A 171 9.97 -14.65 29.10
CA SER A 171 9.32 -14.11 30.30
C SER A 171 7.82 -14.43 30.24
N PRO A 172 7.25 -15.12 31.24
CA PRO A 172 5.84 -15.45 31.28
C PRO A 172 5.08 -14.23 31.81
N ALA A 173 4.68 -13.33 30.92
CA ALA A 173 3.49 -12.49 31.06
C ALA A 173 3.38 -11.61 29.80
N GLY A 174 2.68 -12.11 28.78
CA GLY A 174 2.27 -11.26 27.67
C GLY A 174 1.41 -10.13 28.21
N GLY A 175 2.01 -8.94 28.36
CA GLY A 175 1.35 -7.78 28.96
C GLY A 175 0.02 -7.44 28.28
N ARG A 176 -0.65 -6.40 28.79
CA ARG A 176 -1.94 -5.97 28.22
C ARG A 176 -1.83 -5.76 26.70
N LEU A 177 -2.79 -6.34 25.98
CA LEU A 177 -2.97 -6.12 24.55
C LEU A 177 -3.42 -4.67 24.38
N ARG A 178 -2.74 -3.94 23.50
CA ARG A 178 -2.93 -2.52 23.26
C ARG A 178 -3.72 -2.32 21.98
N ALA A 179 -4.47 -1.23 21.88
CA ALA A 179 -5.08 -0.80 20.62
C ALA A 179 -4.04 -0.73 19.48
N THR A 180 -2.82 -0.29 19.79
CA THR A 180 -1.71 -0.25 18.83
C THR A 180 -1.27 -1.63 18.33
N ASP A 181 -1.48 -2.72 19.08
CA ASP A 181 -1.19 -4.06 18.56
C ASP A 181 -2.16 -4.45 17.45
N LEU A 182 -3.44 -4.04 17.53
CA LEU A 182 -4.44 -4.31 16.50
C LEU A 182 -4.18 -3.48 15.25
N HIS A 183 -3.77 -2.22 15.44
CA HIS A 183 -3.24 -1.38 14.38
C HIS A 183 -2.08 -2.08 13.66
N ASP A 184 -1.08 -2.53 14.42
CA ASP A 184 0.11 -3.16 13.87
C ASP A 184 -0.18 -4.53 13.24
N LEU A 185 -1.10 -5.31 13.81
CA LEU A 185 -1.56 -6.59 13.25
C LEU A 185 -2.15 -6.41 11.85
N ALA A 186 -2.94 -5.35 11.64
CA ALA A 186 -3.54 -5.05 10.35
C ALA A 186 -2.52 -4.61 9.29
N LEU A 187 -1.37 -4.08 9.71
CA LEU A 187 -0.25 -3.74 8.83
C LEU A 187 0.65 -4.94 8.56
N CYS A 188 1.14 -5.58 9.63
CA CYS A 188 2.04 -6.72 9.59
C CYS A 188 1.98 -7.49 10.93
N PRO A 189 1.54 -8.77 10.95
CA PRO A 189 1.51 -9.57 12.18
C PRO A 189 2.89 -9.73 12.84
N HIS A 190 3.96 -9.77 12.04
CA HIS A 190 5.31 -9.87 12.58
C HIS A 190 5.74 -8.62 13.34
N ARG A 191 5.18 -7.45 13.01
CA ARG A 191 5.42 -6.22 13.78
C ARG A 191 4.93 -6.35 15.22
N VAL A 192 3.75 -6.96 15.45
CA VAL A 192 3.25 -7.21 16.81
C VAL A 192 4.23 -8.06 17.61
N HIS A 193 4.83 -9.08 16.98
CA HIS A 193 5.85 -9.89 17.63
C HIS A 193 7.08 -9.06 18.00
N LEU A 194 7.63 -8.27 17.06
CA LEU A 194 8.84 -7.47 17.30
C LEU A 194 8.63 -6.39 18.36
N GLU A 195 7.51 -5.65 18.30
CA GLU A 195 7.14 -4.62 19.29
C GLU A 195 7.04 -5.16 20.73
N ARG A 196 6.79 -6.47 20.87
CA ARG A 196 6.59 -7.13 22.17
C ARG A 196 7.81 -7.90 22.66
N ARG A 197 8.79 -8.17 21.79
CA ARG A 197 9.97 -8.98 22.10
C ARG A 197 11.27 -8.20 22.06
N LEU A 198 11.34 -7.12 21.30
CA LEU A 198 12.53 -6.32 21.10
C LEU A 198 12.34 -4.91 21.65
N GLY A 199 13.43 -4.29 22.13
CA GLY A 199 13.41 -2.92 22.60
C GLY A 199 13.58 -1.89 21.47
N PRO A 200 13.41 -0.59 21.78
CA PRO A 200 13.55 0.50 20.81
C PRO A 200 14.94 0.57 20.14
N GLU A 201 15.99 0.07 20.79
CA GLU A 201 17.36 0.01 20.28
C GLU A 201 17.52 -0.86 19.03
N ALA A 202 16.62 -1.81 18.82
CA ALA A 202 16.60 -2.65 17.63
C ALA A 202 15.81 -2.03 16.46
N ARG A 203 15.28 -0.82 16.63
CA ARG A 203 14.54 -0.10 15.60
C ARG A 203 15.45 0.77 14.75
N ASP A 204 15.10 0.86 13.49
CA ASP A 204 15.61 1.87 12.59
C ASP A 204 15.24 3.27 13.08
N ALA A 205 16.19 4.18 13.02
CA ALA A 205 15.91 5.60 13.19
C ALA A 205 14.90 6.05 12.11
N PRO A 206 13.92 6.90 12.46
CA PRO A 206 13.06 7.49 11.46
C PRO A 206 13.93 8.35 10.54
N SER A 207 13.67 8.28 9.24
CA SER A 207 14.24 9.24 8.29
C SER A 207 13.84 10.67 8.69
N ALA A 208 14.58 11.67 8.20
CA ALA A 208 14.25 13.07 8.42
C ALA A 208 12.79 13.38 8.05
N LEU A 209 12.30 12.75 6.98
CA LEU A 209 10.93 12.93 6.54
C LEU A 209 9.91 12.25 7.45
N ARG A 210 10.16 11.01 7.82
CA ARG A 210 9.28 10.26 8.73
C ARG A 210 9.15 10.99 10.06
N ALA A 211 10.25 11.57 10.56
CA ALA A 211 10.26 12.41 11.75
C ALA A 211 9.38 13.67 11.57
N ARG A 212 9.44 14.34 10.41
CA ARG A 212 8.54 15.47 10.07
C ARG A 212 7.06 15.04 10.08
N LEU A 213 6.73 13.88 9.49
CA LEU A 213 5.35 13.34 9.47
C LEU A 213 4.82 12.99 10.85
N MET A 214 5.65 12.36 11.69
CA MET A 214 5.30 12.05 13.08
C MET A 214 5.00 13.34 13.86
N ARG A 215 5.88 14.35 13.74
CA ARG A 215 5.71 15.65 14.38
C ARG A 215 4.40 16.32 13.95
N ARG A 216 4.13 16.35 12.65
CA ARG A 216 2.87 16.90 12.12
C ARG A 216 1.64 16.17 12.67
N GLY A 217 1.69 14.84 12.78
CA GLY A 217 0.60 14.06 13.39
C GLY A 217 0.30 14.52 14.81
N LEU A 218 1.35 14.69 15.63
CA LEU A 218 1.23 15.18 17.00
C LEU A 218 0.73 16.63 17.06
N ASP A 219 1.21 17.49 16.17
CA ASP A 219 0.81 18.90 16.11
C ASP A 219 -0.68 19.02 15.71
N PHE A 220 -1.13 18.21 14.76
CA PHE A 220 -2.53 18.14 14.35
C PHE A 220 -3.44 17.63 15.49
N GLU A 221 -3.03 16.56 16.18
CA GLU A 221 -3.75 16.06 17.36
C GLU A 221 -3.89 17.13 18.43
N LYS A 222 -2.80 17.84 18.77
CA LYS A 222 -2.82 18.95 19.72
C LYS A 222 -3.73 20.10 19.26
N GLN A 223 -3.73 20.43 17.98
CA GLN A 223 -4.60 21.46 17.43
C GLN A 223 -6.08 21.08 17.58
N VAL A 224 -6.44 19.84 17.26
CA VAL A 224 -7.81 19.33 17.45
C VAL A 224 -8.17 19.32 18.94
N ALA A 225 -7.28 18.83 19.80
CA ALA A 225 -7.47 18.82 21.25
C ALA A 225 -7.72 20.22 21.82
N ALA A 226 -6.93 21.22 21.39
CA ALA A 226 -7.12 22.61 21.79
C ALA A 226 -8.45 23.20 21.29
N THR A 227 -8.90 22.79 20.10
CA THR A 227 -10.16 23.24 19.51
C THR A 227 -11.37 22.69 20.27
N VAL A 228 -11.33 21.42 20.68
CA VAL A 228 -12.43 20.80 21.45
C VAL A 228 -12.42 21.20 22.92
N GLY A 229 -11.25 21.49 23.50
CA GLY A 229 -11.12 21.97 24.87
C GLY A 229 -11.53 20.95 25.94
N TRP A 230 -11.47 19.66 25.64
CA TRP A 230 -11.90 18.60 26.55
C TRP A 230 -10.86 18.31 27.64
N PRO A 231 -11.29 18.00 28.88
CA PRO A 231 -10.38 17.63 29.96
C PRO A 231 -9.59 16.37 29.62
N ARG A 232 -8.36 16.32 30.12
CA ARG A 232 -7.49 15.13 30.08
C ARG A 232 -7.41 14.53 31.48
N PRO A 233 -7.52 13.20 31.66
CA PRO A 233 -7.31 12.57 32.96
C PRO A 233 -5.86 12.80 33.44
N GLU A 234 -5.72 13.22 34.69
CA GLU A 234 -4.42 13.42 35.34
C GLU A 234 -4.02 12.17 36.11
N TYR A 235 -2.83 11.64 35.82
CA TYR A 235 -2.28 10.46 36.49
C TYR A 235 -0.76 10.38 36.28
N PRO A 236 -0.01 9.66 37.16
CA PRO A 236 1.42 9.47 36.99
C PRO A 236 1.75 8.74 35.67
N PRO A 237 2.79 9.15 34.93
CA PRO A 237 3.18 8.49 33.69
C PRO A 237 3.40 6.98 33.87
N GLY A 238 2.73 6.17 33.05
CA GLY A 238 2.81 4.70 33.10
C GLY A 238 1.83 4.04 34.09
N ASP A 239 1.20 4.78 35.00
CA ASP A 239 0.16 4.26 35.88
C ASP A 239 -1.21 4.27 35.19
N PHE A 240 -1.41 3.32 34.28
CA PHE A 240 -2.66 3.19 33.53
C PHE A 240 -3.86 2.83 34.40
N GLU A 241 -3.66 2.24 35.58
CA GLU A 241 -4.72 1.97 36.56
C GLU A 241 -5.26 3.30 37.14
N ALA A 242 -4.36 4.20 37.56
CA ALA A 242 -4.74 5.55 37.97
C ALA A 242 -5.40 6.32 36.83
N GLY A 243 -4.86 6.21 35.61
CA GLY A 243 -5.45 6.83 34.43
C GLY A 243 -6.87 6.34 34.12
N ALA A 244 -7.12 5.03 34.27
CA ALA A 244 -8.45 4.45 34.06
C ALA A 244 -9.45 4.95 35.11
N ARG A 245 -9.05 5.02 36.39
CA ARG A 245 -9.89 5.59 37.47
C ARG A 245 -10.22 7.06 37.23
N ALA A 246 -9.22 7.87 36.84
CA ALA A 246 -9.42 9.28 36.52
C ALA A 246 -10.35 9.46 35.31
N THR A 247 -10.22 8.61 34.30
CA THR A 247 -11.10 8.60 33.13
C THR A 247 -12.53 8.24 33.53
N GLU A 248 -12.73 7.18 34.32
CA GLU A 248 -14.05 6.77 34.79
C GLU A 248 -14.72 7.87 35.64
N ALA A 249 -13.95 8.58 36.49
CA ALA A 249 -14.48 9.70 37.27
C ALA A 249 -15.03 10.82 36.38
N LEU A 250 -14.30 11.20 35.33
CA LEU A 250 -14.77 12.18 34.34
C LEU A 250 -16.02 11.66 33.59
N MET A 251 -16.04 10.38 33.22
CA MET A 251 -17.17 9.77 32.56
C MET A 251 -18.42 9.75 33.44
N ARG A 252 -18.29 9.45 34.73
CA ARG A 252 -19.40 9.49 35.70
C ARG A 252 -19.90 10.91 35.94
N ALA A 253 -19.00 11.90 35.94
CA ALA A 253 -19.37 13.31 36.01
C ALA A 253 -20.13 13.80 34.76
N GLY A 254 -20.13 13.03 33.67
CA GLY A 254 -20.88 13.35 32.45
C GLY A 254 -20.33 14.56 31.70
N VAL A 255 -19.01 14.79 31.76
CA VAL A 255 -18.37 15.85 30.99
C VAL A 255 -18.60 15.66 29.47
N PRO A 256 -18.72 16.73 28.67
CA PRO A 256 -19.07 16.62 27.25
C PRO A 256 -18.13 15.74 26.41
N GLY A 257 -16.86 15.68 26.80
CA GLY A 257 -15.90 14.75 26.23
C GLY A 257 -14.61 14.70 27.06
N ILE A 258 -13.72 13.77 26.71
CA ILE A 258 -12.45 13.53 27.39
C ILE A 258 -11.37 13.33 26.32
N TYR A 259 -10.25 14.04 26.45
CA TYR A 259 -9.08 13.89 25.59
C TYR A 259 -8.08 12.91 26.22
N GLN A 260 -7.55 11.96 25.45
CA GLN A 260 -6.57 10.97 25.90
C GLN A 260 -7.06 10.14 27.12
N GLY A 261 -8.32 9.71 27.07
CA GLY A 261 -8.94 8.85 28.09
C GLY A 261 -8.29 7.47 28.12
N VAL A 262 -8.21 6.85 29.30
CA VAL A 262 -7.62 5.51 29.47
C VAL A 262 -8.73 4.49 29.71
N LEU A 263 -8.81 3.50 28.84
CA LEU A 263 -9.75 2.37 28.93
C LEU A 263 -8.97 1.09 29.17
N LEU A 264 -9.39 0.32 30.16
CA LEU A 264 -8.54 -0.72 30.72
C LEU A 264 -9.35 -1.87 31.32
N ASP A 265 -8.87 -3.09 31.11
CA ASP A 265 -9.22 -4.25 31.91
C ASP A 265 -7.97 -5.10 32.22
N GLU A 266 -8.13 -6.26 32.83
CA GLU A 266 -7.01 -7.16 33.16
C GLU A 266 -6.11 -7.49 31.96
N ARG A 267 -6.67 -7.60 30.76
CA ARG A 267 -5.98 -8.12 29.56
C ARG A 267 -5.76 -7.07 28.48
N ARG A 268 -6.43 -5.92 28.51
CA ARG A 268 -6.50 -4.98 27.39
C ARG A 268 -6.34 -3.54 27.85
N LEU A 269 -5.73 -2.72 26.99
CA LEU A 269 -5.51 -1.29 27.18
C LEU A 269 -5.81 -0.55 25.89
N ALA A 270 -6.61 0.49 25.96
CA ALA A 270 -6.79 1.45 24.89
C ALA A 270 -6.71 2.87 25.44
N ILE A 271 -6.11 3.76 24.66
CA ILE A 271 -6.06 5.20 24.95
C ILE A 271 -6.61 5.88 23.70
N PRO A 272 -7.95 5.93 23.52
CA PRO A 272 -8.52 6.69 22.42
C PRO A 272 -8.13 8.17 22.57
N ASP A 273 -7.91 8.83 21.44
CA ASP A 273 -7.58 10.26 21.46
C ASP A 273 -8.77 11.05 22.03
N LEU A 274 -10.00 10.60 21.76
CA LEU A 274 -11.25 11.27 22.13
C LEU A 274 -12.28 10.27 22.70
N LEU A 275 -12.95 10.66 23.78
CA LEU A 275 -14.19 10.05 24.25
C LEU A 275 -15.28 11.12 24.25
N GLU A 276 -16.33 10.92 23.46
CA GLU A 276 -17.42 11.88 23.32
C GLU A 276 -18.66 11.39 24.06
N ARG A 277 -19.28 12.26 24.88
CA ARG A 277 -20.52 11.92 25.57
C ARG A 277 -21.68 11.80 24.58
N ALA A 278 -22.46 10.74 24.70
CA ALA A 278 -23.73 10.54 24.00
C ALA A 278 -24.87 10.34 25.00
N ALA A 279 -26.08 10.74 24.60
CA ALA A 279 -27.28 10.45 25.38
C ALA A 279 -27.59 8.95 25.39
N GLY A 280 -28.19 8.46 26.47
CA GLY A 280 -28.69 7.10 26.58
C GLY A 280 -28.27 6.42 27.87
N GLU A 281 -29.19 5.65 28.45
CA GLU A 281 -28.98 4.92 29.70
C GLU A 281 -27.77 3.98 29.63
N SER A 282 -26.92 4.07 30.64
CA SER A 282 -25.76 3.21 30.82
C SER A 282 -25.45 3.07 32.32
N ARG A 283 -24.40 2.30 32.66
CA ARG A 283 -23.88 2.23 34.04
C ARG A 283 -23.33 3.55 34.56
N LEU A 284 -23.20 4.57 33.70
CA LEU A 284 -22.76 5.92 34.04
C LEU A 284 -23.93 6.87 34.34
N GLY A 285 -25.18 6.43 34.20
CA GLY A 285 -26.39 7.25 34.35
C GLY A 285 -27.14 7.41 33.03
N GLU A 286 -27.62 8.62 32.75
CA GLU A 286 -28.43 8.96 31.55
C GLU A 286 -27.59 9.21 30.28
N HIS A 287 -26.30 8.92 30.34
CA HIS A 287 -25.36 9.09 29.24
C HIS A 287 -24.42 7.92 29.09
N SER A 288 -23.77 7.86 27.94
CA SER A 288 -22.73 6.91 27.54
C SER A 288 -21.60 7.65 26.83
N TYR A 289 -20.52 6.95 26.47
CA TYR A 289 -19.43 7.53 25.68
C TYR A 289 -19.18 6.76 24.39
N LEU A 290 -18.76 7.50 23.36
CA LEU A 290 -18.33 7.01 22.06
C LEU A 290 -16.82 7.20 21.91
N PRO A 291 -16.08 6.19 21.45
CA PRO A 291 -14.64 6.33 21.23
C PRO A 291 -14.35 6.97 19.87
N GLY A 292 -13.32 7.81 19.82
CA GLY A 292 -12.79 8.32 18.57
C GLY A 292 -11.29 8.59 18.61
N ASP A 293 -10.70 8.57 17.42
CA ASP A 293 -9.28 8.85 17.21
C ASP A 293 -9.08 10.01 16.23
N ILE A 294 -7.99 10.76 16.39
CA ILE A 294 -7.59 11.86 15.51
C ILE A 294 -6.51 11.35 14.56
N LYS A 295 -6.69 11.57 13.25
CA LYS A 295 -5.76 11.12 12.21
C LYS A 295 -5.45 12.26 11.25
N ALA A 296 -4.16 12.58 11.10
CA ALA A 296 -3.72 13.67 10.23
C ALA A 296 -3.85 13.38 8.72
N GLY A 297 -4.05 12.12 8.32
CA GLY A 297 -4.36 11.77 6.94
C GLY A 297 -5.84 12.00 6.62
N ARG A 298 -6.19 12.03 5.33
CA ARG A 298 -7.57 12.22 4.85
C ARG A 298 -8.37 10.94 4.70
N GLU A 299 -7.69 9.82 4.46
CA GLU A 299 -8.36 8.54 4.19
C GLU A 299 -8.36 7.62 5.41
N PRO A 300 -9.53 7.11 5.82
CA PRO A 300 -9.63 6.21 6.95
C PRO A 300 -9.02 4.84 6.62
N GLY A 301 -8.20 4.33 7.54
CA GLY A 301 -7.56 3.03 7.42
C GLY A 301 -8.27 1.95 8.23
N ALA A 302 -8.30 0.72 7.70
CA ALA A 302 -8.81 -0.43 8.46
C ALA A 302 -8.04 -0.67 9.77
N HIS A 303 -6.74 -0.35 9.80
CA HIS A 303 -5.92 -0.40 11.02
C HIS A 303 -6.38 0.60 12.09
N GLN A 304 -6.85 1.79 11.69
CA GLN A 304 -7.39 2.83 12.58
C GLN A 304 -8.76 2.41 13.12
N ALA A 305 -9.61 1.84 12.26
CA ALA A 305 -10.91 1.32 12.66
C ALA A 305 -10.76 0.26 13.76
N LEU A 306 -9.80 -0.67 13.66
CA LEU A 306 -9.58 -1.68 14.71
C LEU A 306 -9.16 -1.08 16.07
N GLN A 307 -8.47 0.07 16.10
CA GLN A 307 -8.15 0.76 17.36
C GLN A 307 -9.43 1.27 18.03
N VAL A 308 -10.26 1.98 17.27
CA VAL A 308 -11.57 2.47 17.74
C VAL A 308 -12.46 1.29 18.17
N GLY A 309 -12.43 0.19 17.42
CA GLY A 309 -13.15 -1.03 17.75
C GLY A 309 -12.75 -1.61 19.11
N LEU A 310 -11.45 -1.67 19.44
CA LEU A 310 -11.00 -2.15 20.75
C LEU A 310 -11.46 -1.22 21.87
N SER A 311 -11.34 0.09 21.67
CA SER A 311 -11.85 1.09 22.62
C SER A 311 -13.35 0.91 22.87
N ALA A 312 -14.14 0.64 21.83
CA ALA A 312 -15.58 0.40 21.96
C ALA A 312 -15.89 -0.88 22.78
N LEU A 313 -15.13 -1.95 22.58
CA LEU A 313 -15.28 -3.19 23.37
C LEU A 313 -14.90 -3.00 24.85
N LEU A 314 -13.94 -2.13 25.15
CA LEU A 314 -13.59 -1.77 26.52
C LEU A 314 -14.66 -0.87 27.15
N LEU A 315 -15.20 0.10 26.40
CA LEU A 315 -16.32 0.92 26.85
C LEU A 315 -17.55 0.08 27.16
N GLU A 316 -17.86 -0.94 26.34
CA GLU A 316 -18.98 -1.87 26.61
C GLU A 316 -18.89 -2.47 28.01
N ALA A 317 -17.70 -2.92 28.41
CA ALA A 317 -17.49 -3.50 29.73
C ALA A 317 -17.68 -2.47 30.87
N LEU A 318 -17.20 -1.24 30.67
CA LEU A 318 -17.24 -0.16 31.65
C LEU A 318 -18.66 0.41 31.81
N GLN A 319 -19.28 0.86 30.71
CA GLN A 319 -20.58 1.52 30.73
C GLN A 319 -21.77 0.54 30.60
N GLY A 320 -21.51 -0.75 30.39
CA GLY A 320 -22.54 -1.80 30.32
C GLY A 320 -23.34 -1.84 29.02
N ARG A 321 -22.97 -1.05 28.01
CA ARG A 321 -23.59 -1.01 26.69
C ARG A 321 -22.54 -0.75 25.62
N LEU A 322 -22.58 -1.54 24.54
CA LEU A 322 -21.75 -1.31 23.36
C LEU A 322 -22.10 0.04 22.71
N PRO A 323 -21.11 0.92 22.47
CA PRO A 323 -21.34 2.13 21.68
C PRO A 323 -21.94 1.79 20.32
N GLU A 324 -22.93 2.54 19.85
CA GLU A 324 -23.55 2.29 18.52
C GLU A 324 -22.59 2.60 17.39
N ARG A 325 -21.75 3.61 17.60
CA ARG A 325 -20.73 4.09 16.67
C ARG A 325 -19.47 4.51 17.42
N GLY A 326 -18.34 4.48 16.72
CA GLY A 326 -17.14 5.23 17.06
C GLY A 326 -16.78 6.13 15.88
N PHE A 327 -15.72 6.92 15.98
CA PHE A 327 -15.41 7.87 14.90
C PHE A 327 -13.92 8.10 14.68
N LEU A 328 -13.58 8.59 13.49
CA LEU A 328 -12.26 9.13 13.17
C LEU A 328 -12.39 10.61 12.80
N SER A 329 -11.57 11.47 13.40
CA SER A 329 -11.43 12.88 13.02
C SER A 329 -10.24 13.04 12.07
N MET A 330 -10.52 13.33 10.81
CA MET A 330 -9.54 13.29 9.71
C MET A 330 -8.85 14.63 9.49
N GLY A 331 -7.72 14.61 8.76
CA GLY A 331 -6.89 15.78 8.47
C GLY A 331 -7.59 16.91 7.69
N ASP A 332 -8.66 16.59 6.96
CA ASP A 332 -9.50 17.53 6.23
C ASP A 332 -10.71 18.05 7.04
N GLY A 333 -10.77 17.72 8.33
CA GLY A 333 -11.85 18.09 9.24
C GLY A 333 -13.09 17.21 9.14
N ARG A 334 -13.12 16.21 8.24
CA ARG A 334 -14.23 15.25 8.20
C ARG A 334 -14.23 14.35 9.43
N ARG A 335 -15.43 14.09 9.93
CA ARG A 335 -15.70 13.01 10.88
C ARG A 335 -16.19 11.78 10.12
N VAL A 336 -15.50 10.66 10.27
CA VAL A 336 -15.89 9.36 9.71
C VAL A 336 -16.50 8.52 10.81
N GLU A 337 -17.81 8.28 10.74
CA GLU A 337 -18.52 7.41 11.68
C GLU A 337 -18.29 5.92 11.35
N LEU A 338 -18.03 5.12 12.37
CA LEU A 338 -17.73 3.69 12.30
C LEU A 338 -18.83 2.91 13.03
N PRO A 339 -19.67 2.13 12.33
CA PRO A 339 -20.68 1.30 12.97
C PRO A 339 -20.00 0.16 13.78
N ILE A 340 -20.16 0.20 15.11
CA ILE A 340 -19.42 -0.71 16.01
C ILE A 340 -19.96 -2.13 15.94
N ASP A 341 -21.25 -2.32 15.71
CA ASP A 341 -21.86 -3.64 15.51
C ASP A 341 -21.21 -4.43 14.35
N ARG A 342 -20.84 -3.74 13.27
CA ARG A 342 -20.14 -4.32 12.10
C ARG A 342 -18.64 -4.51 12.36
N LEU A 343 -18.04 -3.63 13.15
CA LEU A 343 -16.61 -3.62 13.43
C LEU A 343 -16.21 -4.60 14.54
N ALA A 344 -17.08 -4.82 15.53
CA ALA A 344 -16.82 -5.65 16.70
C ALA A 344 -16.42 -7.10 16.36
N PRO A 345 -17.07 -7.82 15.42
CA PRO A 345 -16.65 -9.17 15.05
C PRO A 345 -15.22 -9.22 14.46
N ALA A 346 -14.86 -8.22 13.65
CA ALA A 346 -13.51 -8.13 13.08
C ALA A 346 -12.48 -7.80 14.17
N THR A 347 -12.85 -6.91 15.10
CA THR A 347 -12.01 -6.52 16.24
C THR A 347 -11.74 -7.69 17.17
N ARG A 348 -12.75 -8.48 17.54
CA ARG A 348 -12.57 -9.67 18.40
C ARG A 348 -11.64 -10.71 17.74
N ARG A 349 -11.79 -10.96 16.44
CA ARG A 349 -10.87 -11.85 15.70
C ARG A 349 -9.44 -11.32 15.67
N ALA A 350 -9.28 -10.00 15.52
CA ALA A 350 -7.96 -9.35 15.55
C ALA A 350 -7.35 -9.45 16.96
N GLU A 351 -8.14 -9.24 18.00
CA GLU A 351 -7.74 -9.38 19.41
C GLU A 351 -7.25 -10.81 19.71
N GLU A 352 -8.03 -11.83 19.35
CA GLU A 352 -7.67 -13.24 19.55
C GLU A 352 -6.34 -13.57 18.87
N ARG A 353 -6.16 -13.11 17.63
CA ARG A 353 -4.92 -13.37 16.88
C ARG A 353 -3.73 -12.62 17.47
N ALA A 354 -3.87 -11.34 17.77
CA ALA A 354 -2.81 -10.56 18.41
C ALA A 354 -2.42 -11.18 19.75
N ARG A 355 -3.39 -11.62 20.54
CA ARG A 355 -3.16 -12.32 21.81
C ARG A 355 -2.33 -13.60 21.63
N ARG A 356 -2.65 -14.44 20.65
CA ARG A 356 -1.83 -15.63 20.36
C ARG A 356 -0.38 -15.27 20.01
N ILE A 357 -0.15 -14.19 19.25
CA ILE A 357 1.20 -13.74 18.89
C ILE A 357 1.94 -13.23 20.13
N ILE A 358 1.29 -12.40 20.95
CA ILE A 358 1.83 -11.82 22.18
C ILE A 358 2.24 -12.95 23.14
N ASP A 359 1.34 -13.90 23.36
CA ASP A 359 1.53 -15.02 24.29
C ASP A 359 2.49 -16.09 23.74
N GLY A 360 2.98 -15.95 22.50
CA GLY A 360 3.90 -16.89 21.85
C GLY A 360 3.25 -18.18 21.34
N LEU A 361 1.91 -18.23 21.29
CA LEU A 361 1.12 -19.35 20.78
C LEU A 361 1.02 -19.35 19.23
N GLU A 362 1.23 -18.20 18.58
CA GLU A 362 1.33 -18.09 17.12
C GLU A 362 2.70 -17.51 16.76
N THR A 363 3.53 -18.32 16.09
CA THR A 363 4.80 -17.84 15.52
C THR A 363 4.53 -16.96 14.31
N THR A 364 5.27 -15.86 14.20
CA THR A 364 5.24 -14.98 13.02
C THR A 364 6.61 -14.96 12.36
N ARG A 365 6.65 -14.55 11.10
CA ARG A 365 7.90 -14.39 10.34
C ARG A 365 7.82 -13.15 9.47
N PRO A 366 8.96 -12.52 9.14
CA PRO A 366 9.01 -11.42 8.20
C PRO A 366 8.33 -11.78 6.87
N PHE A 367 7.66 -10.78 6.29
CA PHE A 367 7.10 -10.86 4.95
C PHE A 367 7.15 -9.47 4.31
N LEU A 368 7.84 -9.34 3.17
CA LEU A 368 7.95 -8.07 2.48
C LEU A 368 6.57 -7.58 1.99
N CYS A 369 6.09 -6.47 2.55
CA CYS A 369 4.75 -5.95 2.30
C CYS A 369 4.74 -4.41 2.15
N PRO A 370 3.63 -3.79 1.70
CA PRO A 370 3.57 -2.33 1.54
C PRO A 370 3.85 -1.53 2.81
N ALA A 371 3.59 -2.09 4.00
CA ALA A 371 3.85 -1.42 5.28
C ALA A 371 5.36 -1.30 5.60
N CYS A 372 6.23 -2.04 4.91
CA CYS A 372 7.67 -2.05 5.17
C CYS A 372 8.34 -0.70 4.92
N GLY A 373 7.85 0.10 3.96
CA GLY A 373 8.49 1.37 3.58
C GLY A 373 8.61 2.39 4.72
N GLY A 374 7.65 2.39 5.67
CA GLY A 374 7.69 3.24 6.86
C GLY A 374 7.85 2.45 8.17
N CYS A 375 8.25 1.19 8.09
CA CYS A 375 8.37 0.31 9.23
C CYS A 375 9.71 0.55 9.96
N PRO A 376 9.70 0.75 11.29
CA PRO A 376 10.93 0.88 12.06
C PRO A 376 11.70 -0.45 12.22
N TRP A 377 11.13 -1.57 11.76
CA TRP A 377 11.74 -2.89 11.85
C TRP A 377 12.26 -3.39 10.49
N ARG A 378 12.27 -2.53 9.47
CA ARG A 378 12.52 -2.95 8.08
C ARG A 378 13.92 -3.51 7.91
N SER A 379 14.95 -2.91 8.53
CA SER A 379 16.34 -3.36 8.39
C SER A 379 16.50 -4.79 8.88
N GLY A 380 16.12 -5.05 10.14
CA GLY A 380 16.19 -6.40 10.73
C GLY A 380 15.39 -7.43 9.94
N CYS A 381 14.14 -7.10 9.56
CA CYS A 381 13.28 -8.01 8.80
C CYS A 381 13.87 -8.36 7.43
N LEU A 382 14.34 -7.37 6.66
CA LEU A 382 14.83 -7.61 5.31
C LEU A 382 16.20 -8.28 5.34
N SER A 383 17.08 -7.93 6.27
CA SER A 383 18.35 -8.66 6.45
C SER A 383 18.08 -10.14 6.71
N GLU A 384 17.11 -10.48 7.56
CA GLU A 384 16.68 -11.86 7.77
C GLU A 384 16.13 -12.50 6.49
N MET A 385 15.22 -11.82 5.78
CA MET A 385 14.61 -12.34 4.55
C MET A 385 15.64 -12.57 3.45
N THR A 386 16.56 -11.64 3.23
CA THR A 386 17.61 -11.72 2.21
C THR A 386 18.60 -12.81 2.54
N ALA A 387 19.07 -12.90 3.80
CA ALA A 387 20.00 -13.94 4.22
C ALA A 387 19.43 -15.37 4.06
N ARG A 388 18.10 -15.51 4.12
CA ARG A 388 17.41 -16.79 3.96
C ARG A 388 16.98 -17.10 2.52
N GLY A 389 17.15 -16.18 1.58
CA GLY A 389 16.51 -16.29 0.27
C GLY A 389 14.99 -16.45 0.41
N ASP A 390 14.34 -15.64 1.23
CA ASP A 390 12.93 -15.83 1.58
C ASP A 390 11.99 -15.59 0.39
N LEU A 391 11.05 -16.52 0.18
CA LEU A 391 10.05 -16.44 -0.90
C LEU A 391 9.25 -15.12 -0.94
N SER A 392 9.10 -14.41 0.19
CA SER A 392 8.36 -13.14 0.24
C SER A 392 9.03 -12.00 -0.55
N LEU A 393 10.32 -12.12 -0.86
CA LEU A 393 11.06 -11.17 -1.69
C LEU A 393 10.65 -11.22 -3.16
N ILE A 394 10.01 -12.31 -3.61
CA ILE A 394 9.57 -12.46 -5.00
C ILE A 394 8.36 -11.58 -5.26
N GLU A 395 8.39 -10.80 -6.34
CA GLU A 395 7.26 -9.96 -6.75
C GLU A 395 6.01 -10.80 -6.97
N GLY A 396 4.88 -10.30 -6.45
CA GLY A 396 3.59 -10.99 -6.56
C GLY A 396 3.39 -12.13 -5.55
N MET A 397 4.39 -12.49 -4.73
CA MET A 397 4.21 -13.46 -3.64
C MET A 397 3.14 -13.01 -2.64
N THR A 398 2.36 -13.97 -2.12
CA THR A 398 1.38 -13.73 -1.04
C THR A 398 1.63 -14.70 0.13
N PRO A 399 1.20 -14.39 1.36
CA PRO A 399 1.38 -15.30 2.49
C PRO A 399 0.75 -16.68 2.26
N ALA A 400 -0.44 -16.72 1.64
CA ALA A 400 -1.12 -17.97 1.29
C ALA A 400 -0.34 -18.77 0.25
N ARG A 401 0.23 -18.10 -0.76
CA ARG A 401 1.04 -18.77 -1.79
C ARG A 401 2.36 -19.28 -1.22
N ARG A 402 3.06 -18.47 -0.41
CA ARG A 402 4.27 -18.88 0.30
C ARG A 402 4.03 -20.15 1.12
N ARG A 403 2.94 -20.18 1.91
CA ARG A 403 2.55 -21.36 2.69
C ARG A 403 2.37 -22.61 1.80
N ARG A 404 1.66 -22.48 0.67
CA ARG A 404 1.44 -23.61 -0.25
C ARG A 404 2.73 -24.10 -0.92
N LEU A 405 3.69 -23.22 -1.20
CA LEU A 405 5.01 -23.59 -1.70
C LEU A 405 5.80 -24.35 -0.63
N GLU A 406 5.80 -23.84 0.61
CA GLU A 406 6.48 -24.49 1.73
C GLU A 406 5.88 -25.86 2.08
N GLU A 407 4.56 -26.03 1.96
CA GLU A 407 3.87 -27.33 2.10
C GLU A 407 4.33 -28.36 1.06
N ARG A 408 4.96 -27.92 -0.04
CA ARG A 408 5.58 -28.75 -1.07
C ARG A 408 7.10 -28.88 -0.93
N GLY A 409 7.67 -28.35 0.16
CA GLY A 409 9.12 -28.36 0.39
C GLY A 409 9.90 -27.25 -0.33
N ILE A 410 9.22 -26.34 -1.02
CA ILE A 410 9.84 -25.17 -1.67
C ILE A 410 9.90 -24.06 -0.63
N VAL A 411 11.06 -23.84 -0.02
CA VAL A 411 11.21 -22.95 1.15
C VAL A 411 12.05 -21.70 0.88
N SER A 412 12.77 -21.65 -0.24
CA SER A 412 13.58 -20.50 -0.63
C SER A 412 13.41 -20.06 -2.10
N ILE A 413 13.96 -18.90 -2.45
CA ILE A 413 14.01 -18.39 -3.83
C ILE A 413 14.82 -19.35 -4.70
N GLU A 414 15.90 -19.93 -4.18
CA GLU A 414 16.74 -20.91 -4.87
C GLU A 414 15.96 -22.18 -5.21
N ASP A 415 15.19 -22.71 -4.25
CA ASP A 415 14.32 -23.87 -4.49
C ASP A 415 13.33 -23.57 -5.62
N LEU A 416 12.69 -22.39 -5.57
CA LEU A 416 11.71 -21.98 -6.57
C LEU A 416 12.34 -21.73 -7.94
N ALA A 417 13.56 -21.18 -8.01
CA ALA A 417 14.28 -20.96 -9.26
C ALA A 417 14.63 -22.28 -9.97
N GLY A 418 14.83 -23.35 -9.21
CA GLY A 418 15.14 -24.71 -9.72
C GLY A 418 13.95 -25.46 -10.33
N LEU A 419 12.72 -24.98 -10.17
CA LEU A 419 11.52 -25.70 -10.63
C LEU A 419 11.33 -25.62 -12.15
N THR A 420 10.57 -26.58 -12.68
CA THR A 420 10.03 -26.54 -14.04
C THR A 420 8.53 -26.19 -13.99
N PRO A 421 8.09 -25.01 -14.47
CA PRO A 421 6.74 -24.48 -14.20
C PRO A 421 5.57 -25.41 -14.58
N ALA A 422 5.67 -26.12 -15.71
CA ALA A 422 4.57 -26.92 -16.26
C ALA A 422 4.27 -28.20 -15.47
N ALA A 423 5.24 -28.74 -14.73
CA ALA A 423 5.07 -30.01 -14.01
C ALA A 423 4.36 -29.84 -12.65
N GLU A 424 4.34 -28.64 -12.09
CA GLU A 424 4.02 -28.42 -10.67
C GLU A 424 2.86 -27.44 -10.39
N ASP A 425 2.31 -26.77 -11.41
CA ASP A 425 1.23 -25.77 -11.26
C ASP A 425 -0.19 -26.34 -11.46
N ALA A 426 -0.35 -27.66 -11.53
CA ALA A 426 -1.60 -28.35 -11.85
C ALA A 426 -2.70 -28.25 -10.76
N ASP A 427 -2.37 -27.69 -9.58
CA ASP A 427 -3.18 -27.80 -8.37
C ASP A 427 -3.99 -26.50 -8.10
N PRO A 428 -5.33 -26.52 -8.15
CA PRO A 428 -6.14 -25.30 -8.08
C PRO A 428 -6.22 -24.70 -6.66
N PRO A 429 -6.18 -23.35 -6.52
CA PRO A 429 -5.93 -22.37 -7.57
C PRO A 429 -4.44 -22.39 -7.98
N PRO A 430 -4.09 -22.04 -9.23
CA PRO A 430 -2.70 -22.05 -9.66
C PRO A 430 -1.83 -21.15 -8.78
N LEU A 431 -0.61 -21.60 -8.52
CA LEU A 431 0.44 -20.84 -7.86
C LEU A 431 1.03 -19.78 -8.81
N ASN A 432 0.78 -19.86 -10.12
CA ASN A 432 1.35 -19.01 -11.15
C ASN A 432 2.87 -19.20 -11.23
N LEU A 433 3.34 -20.44 -11.26
CA LEU A 433 4.77 -20.77 -11.33
C LEU A 433 5.43 -20.20 -12.61
N GLU A 434 4.67 -20.08 -13.69
CA GLU A 434 5.10 -19.42 -14.93
C GLU A 434 5.58 -17.97 -14.73
N GLN A 435 5.10 -17.29 -13.68
CA GLN A 435 5.55 -15.94 -13.34
C GLN A 435 6.60 -15.93 -12.22
N LEU A 436 6.48 -16.84 -11.26
CA LEU A 436 7.33 -16.83 -10.06
C LEU A 436 8.70 -17.45 -10.29
N VAL A 437 8.79 -18.51 -11.09
CA VAL A 437 10.06 -19.20 -11.37
C VAL A 437 11.01 -18.29 -12.14
N PRO A 438 10.62 -17.62 -13.25
CA PRO A 438 11.54 -16.71 -13.93
C PRO A 438 11.97 -15.52 -13.07
N GLN A 439 11.06 -14.97 -12.24
CA GLN A 439 11.42 -13.92 -11.29
C GLN A 439 12.42 -14.41 -10.23
N ALA A 440 12.24 -15.63 -9.71
CA ALA A 440 13.17 -16.24 -8.77
C ALA A 440 14.55 -16.44 -9.41
N ARG A 441 14.60 -16.93 -10.66
CA ARG A 441 15.84 -17.05 -11.43
C ARG A 441 16.55 -15.72 -11.62
N ALA A 442 15.81 -14.66 -11.99
CA ALA A 442 16.39 -13.33 -12.12
C ALA A 442 17.04 -12.86 -10.80
N LEU A 443 16.38 -13.07 -9.66
CA LEU A 443 16.91 -12.73 -8.33
C LEU A 443 18.16 -13.55 -7.97
N VAL A 444 18.17 -14.87 -8.22
CA VAL A 444 19.32 -15.75 -7.93
C VAL A 444 20.51 -15.43 -8.82
N GLU A 445 20.27 -15.23 -10.11
CA GLU A 445 21.32 -14.95 -11.10
C GLU A 445 21.83 -13.50 -11.04
N GLY A 446 21.11 -12.61 -10.35
CA GLY A 446 21.47 -11.19 -10.24
C GLY A 446 21.46 -10.45 -11.58
N ARG A 447 20.75 -10.97 -12.59
CA ARG A 447 20.77 -10.44 -13.96
C ARG A 447 19.38 -10.32 -14.54
N ILE A 448 19.25 -9.39 -15.48
CA ILE A 448 18.00 -9.16 -16.19
C ILE A 448 17.81 -10.28 -17.21
N ALA A 449 16.70 -11.02 -17.08
CA ALA A 449 16.25 -12.00 -18.06
C ALA A 449 15.07 -11.42 -18.85
N GLN A 450 15.08 -11.58 -20.18
CA GLN A 450 14.02 -11.07 -21.04
C GLN A 450 13.58 -12.18 -22.00
N GLU A 451 12.31 -12.59 -21.91
CA GLU A 451 11.76 -13.64 -22.78
C GLU A 451 11.18 -13.09 -24.09
N ARG A 452 10.68 -11.85 -24.09
CA ARG A 452 10.06 -11.23 -25.27
C ARG A 452 10.64 -9.84 -25.52
N PRO A 453 10.73 -9.38 -26.78
CA PRO A 453 11.17 -8.03 -27.09
C PRO A 453 10.34 -6.98 -26.33
N LEU A 454 10.99 -5.89 -25.91
CA LEU A 454 10.32 -4.80 -25.23
C LEU A 454 9.38 -4.10 -26.21
N GLU A 455 8.16 -3.80 -25.78
CA GLU A 455 7.31 -2.89 -26.54
C GLU A 455 7.84 -1.48 -26.34
N VAL A 456 8.21 -0.82 -27.44
CA VAL A 456 8.65 0.58 -27.42
C VAL A 456 7.63 1.45 -28.12
N PRO A 457 7.32 2.64 -27.62
CA PRO A 457 6.53 3.61 -28.38
C PRO A 457 7.19 3.83 -29.77
N PRO A 458 6.42 4.01 -30.86
CA PRO A 458 6.97 4.50 -32.11
C PRO A 458 7.76 5.79 -31.86
N ALA A 459 8.91 5.95 -32.53
CA ALA A 459 9.81 7.10 -32.35
C ALA A 459 9.11 8.43 -32.67
N ALA A 460 8.49 9.07 -31.68
CA ALA A 460 7.82 10.35 -31.84
C ALA A 460 7.70 11.07 -30.50
N GLY A 461 8.56 12.08 -30.30
CA GLY A 461 8.43 13.14 -29.28
C GLY A 461 7.87 12.71 -27.93
N GLY A 462 7.06 13.57 -27.32
CA GLY A 462 6.34 13.25 -26.09
C GLY A 462 6.87 13.91 -24.84
N LEU A 463 6.16 13.63 -23.74
CA LEU A 463 6.46 14.12 -22.41
C LEU A 463 6.83 12.97 -21.49
N LEU A 464 7.79 13.19 -20.62
CA LEU A 464 7.96 12.45 -19.38
C LEU A 464 7.01 13.08 -18.37
N VAL A 465 6.25 12.26 -17.63
CA VAL A 465 5.22 12.73 -16.72
C VAL A 465 5.34 12.00 -15.38
N GLU A 466 5.35 12.78 -14.30
CA GLU A 466 5.38 12.29 -12.93
C GLU A 466 4.29 12.96 -12.12
N ALA A 467 3.59 12.18 -11.30
CA ALA A 467 2.56 12.69 -10.40
C ALA A 467 2.69 11.97 -9.04
N PRO A 468 3.62 12.40 -8.17
CA PRO A 468 3.91 11.69 -6.95
C PRO A 468 2.70 11.76 -6.01
N LEU A 469 2.28 10.61 -5.47
CA LEU A 469 1.11 10.50 -4.61
C LEU A 469 1.46 10.88 -3.17
N ASP A 470 0.58 11.63 -2.52
CA ASP A 470 0.70 11.97 -1.11
C ASP A 470 -0.28 11.12 -0.27
N PRO A 471 0.22 10.19 0.56
CA PRO A 471 -0.57 9.36 1.46
C PRO A 471 -1.31 10.13 2.55
N LEU A 472 -0.84 11.30 2.98
CA LEU A 472 -1.64 12.16 3.85
C LEU A 472 -2.87 12.63 3.09
N ALA A 473 -2.70 13.01 1.81
CA ALA A 473 -3.77 13.48 0.95
C ALA A 473 -4.59 12.35 0.32
N GLY A 474 -4.76 11.25 1.04
CA GLY A 474 -5.54 10.10 0.58
C GLY A 474 -4.93 9.33 -0.59
N GLY A 475 -3.61 9.46 -0.80
CA GLY A 475 -2.93 8.86 -1.95
C GLY A 475 -3.25 9.56 -3.26
N VAL A 476 -3.60 10.84 -3.20
CA VAL A 476 -3.81 11.71 -4.36
C VAL A 476 -2.52 12.48 -4.67
N ALA A 477 -2.20 12.66 -5.95
CA ALA A 477 -1.07 13.48 -6.33
C ALA A 477 -1.33 14.95 -5.98
N GLN A 478 -0.32 15.57 -5.37
CA GLN A 478 -0.38 16.98 -5.04
C GLN A 478 0.49 17.85 -5.95
N THR A 479 1.31 17.21 -6.78
CA THR A 479 2.02 17.86 -7.87
C THR A 479 1.82 17.07 -9.16
N LEU A 480 1.90 17.78 -10.28
CA LEU A 480 2.05 17.21 -11.61
C LEU A 480 3.31 17.82 -12.23
N ALA A 481 4.24 16.97 -12.61
CA ALA A 481 5.50 17.37 -13.22
C ALA A 481 5.63 16.77 -14.62
N TRP A 482 6.17 17.54 -15.55
CA TRP A 482 6.43 17.06 -16.90
C TRP A 482 7.65 17.73 -17.53
N ARG A 483 8.28 17.01 -18.46
CA ARG A 483 9.40 17.49 -19.27
C ARG A 483 9.27 16.96 -20.69
N VAL A 484 9.64 17.75 -21.70
CA VAL A 484 9.75 17.21 -23.06
C VAL A 484 10.88 16.18 -23.08
N ARG A 485 10.67 15.03 -23.72
CA ARG A 485 11.58 13.88 -23.63
C ARG A 485 13.05 14.26 -23.87
N ASP A 486 13.30 15.09 -24.88
CA ASP A 486 14.64 15.41 -25.37
C ASP A 486 15.21 16.71 -24.73
N GLU A 487 14.54 17.27 -23.72
CA GLU A 487 15.07 18.40 -22.93
C GLU A 487 16.13 17.94 -21.92
N ALA A 488 17.06 18.85 -21.58
CA ALA A 488 18.17 18.58 -20.67
C ALA A 488 17.72 18.12 -19.27
N ALA A 489 18.57 17.33 -18.60
CA ALA A 489 18.35 16.87 -17.22
C ALA A 489 18.16 18.04 -16.23
N GLY A 490 17.41 17.82 -15.16
CA GLY A 490 17.09 18.85 -14.17
C GLY A 490 16.14 19.96 -14.65
N SER A 491 15.74 19.95 -15.92
CA SER A 491 14.63 20.76 -16.44
C SER A 491 13.28 20.08 -16.18
N GLY A 492 12.19 20.74 -16.58
CA GLY A 492 10.83 20.26 -16.38
C GLY A 492 9.97 21.25 -15.59
N ARG A 493 8.69 21.25 -15.90
CA ARG A 493 7.68 22.08 -15.23
C ARG A 493 7.04 21.28 -14.11
N VAL A 494 6.80 21.95 -12.98
CA VAL A 494 6.04 21.39 -11.86
C VAL A 494 4.84 22.31 -11.60
N ARG A 495 3.67 21.71 -11.39
CA ARG A 495 2.45 22.38 -10.96
C ARG A 495 1.93 21.77 -9.68
N TRP A 496 1.45 22.63 -8.80
CA TRP A 496 0.83 22.27 -7.53
C TRP A 496 -0.67 22.06 -7.73
N LEU A 497 -1.21 20.97 -7.16
CA LEU A 497 -2.60 20.51 -7.30
C LEU A 497 -3.40 20.60 -5.98
N GLY A 498 -2.86 21.31 -4.99
CA GLY A 498 -3.38 21.35 -3.63
C GLY A 498 -4.74 22.03 -3.48
N ASP A 499 -5.15 22.82 -4.46
CA ASP A 499 -6.43 23.52 -4.49
C ASP A 499 -7.07 23.52 -5.89
N ALA A 500 -8.31 24.02 -5.97
CA ALA A 500 -9.07 24.08 -7.22
C ALA A 500 -8.43 25.01 -8.28
N ARG A 501 -7.69 26.03 -7.87
CA ARG A 501 -7.00 26.93 -8.81
C ARG A 501 -5.80 26.23 -9.44
N GLY A 502 -4.95 25.61 -8.62
CA GLY A 502 -3.81 24.82 -9.03
C GLY A 502 -4.20 23.67 -9.95
N LEU A 503 -5.31 22.98 -9.66
CA LEU A 503 -5.89 21.98 -10.57
C LEU A 503 -6.26 22.55 -11.94
N ARG A 504 -6.97 23.69 -11.99
CA ARG A 504 -7.35 24.34 -13.27
C ARG A 504 -6.16 24.88 -14.05
N GLU A 505 -5.13 25.38 -13.36
CA GLU A 505 -3.89 25.85 -13.98
C GLU A 505 -3.08 24.65 -14.51
N ALA A 506 -2.95 23.58 -13.74
CA ALA A 506 -2.28 22.36 -14.15
C ALA A 506 -2.97 21.69 -15.34
N ALA A 507 -4.31 21.57 -15.33
CA ALA A 507 -5.07 21.02 -16.46
C ALA A 507 -4.76 21.78 -17.75
N ARG A 508 -4.88 23.10 -17.73
CA ARG A 508 -4.63 23.98 -18.88
C ARG A 508 -3.17 23.97 -19.34
N ASP A 509 -2.22 23.99 -18.42
CA ASP A 509 -0.79 24.02 -18.76
C ASP A 509 -0.29 22.66 -19.28
N PHE A 510 -0.74 21.57 -18.66
CA PHE A 510 -0.37 20.22 -19.06
C PHE A 510 -0.97 19.84 -20.41
N GLU A 511 -2.25 20.16 -20.66
CA GLU A 511 -2.90 19.90 -21.94
C GLU A 511 -2.18 20.65 -23.07
N ARG A 512 -1.94 21.95 -22.95
CA ARG A 512 -1.14 22.70 -23.93
C ARG A 512 0.27 22.15 -24.11
N ALA A 513 0.91 21.69 -23.04
CA ALA A 513 2.25 21.10 -23.16
C ALA A 513 2.20 19.77 -23.93
N ALA A 514 1.20 18.93 -23.64
CA ALA A 514 1.00 17.67 -24.33
C ALA A 514 0.62 17.86 -25.79
N GLU A 515 -0.21 18.85 -26.13
CA GLU A 515 -0.53 19.20 -27.52
C GLU A 515 0.72 19.65 -28.28
N ARG A 516 1.48 20.60 -27.73
CA ARG A 516 2.72 21.10 -28.37
C ARG A 516 3.78 20.02 -28.56
N ALA A 517 3.96 19.15 -27.56
CA ALA A 517 4.97 18.09 -27.62
C ALA A 517 4.58 16.97 -28.61
N GLY A 518 3.27 16.78 -28.86
CA GLY A 518 2.77 15.61 -29.58
C GLY A 518 3.22 14.29 -28.94
N GLY A 519 3.05 13.17 -29.63
CA GLY A 519 3.61 11.88 -29.19
C GLY A 519 3.06 11.33 -27.87
N TRP A 520 3.84 10.50 -27.20
CA TRP A 520 3.41 9.74 -26.00
C TRP A 520 3.66 10.49 -24.69
N LEU A 521 2.92 10.10 -23.65
CA LEU A 521 3.07 10.56 -22.27
C LEU A 521 3.66 9.42 -21.45
N PHE A 522 4.99 9.43 -21.29
CA PHE A 522 5.73 8.40 -20.58
C PHE A 522 5.61 8.57 -19.07
N HIS A 523 5.18 7.52 -18.39
CA HIS A 523 5.07 7.50 -16.94
C HIS A 523 5.40 6.12 -16.38
N PHE A 524 5.45 6.01 -15.04
CA PHE A 524 5.69 4.76 -14.35
C PHE A 524 4.58 4.45 -13.34
N GLY A 525 3.83 3.38 -13.58
CA GLY A 525 2.75 2.93 -12.71
C GLY A 525 1.49 3.81 -12.77
N GLY A 526 0.60 3.62 -11.78
CA GLY A 526 -0.79 4.13 -11.85
C GLY A 526 -1.02 5.53 -11.28
N ALA A 527 0.02 6.32 -10.99
CA ALA A 527 -0.15 7.63 -10.37
C ALA A 527 -0.65 8.69 -11.37
N VAL A 528 0.04 8.82 -12.52
CA VAL A 528 -0.32 9.76 -13.59
C VAL A 528 -1.75 9.56 -14.12
N PRO A 529 -2.20 8.33 -14.46
CA PRO A 529 -3.58 8.12 -14.92
C PRO A 529 -4.64 8.57 -13.90
N ARG A 530 -4.40 8.34 -12.60
CA ARG A 530 -5.30 8.81 -11.53
C ARG A 530 -5.32 10.33 -11.44
N THR A 531 -4.17 10.98 -11.60
CA THR A 531 -4.09 12.44 -11.62
C THR A 531 -4.81 13.03 -12.84
N LEU A 532 -4.72 12.41 -14.03
CA LEU A 532 -5.46 12.87 -15.20
C LEU A 532 -6.97 12.77 -15.01
N ALA A 533 -7.46 11.66 -14.44
CA ALA A 533 -8.87 11.52 -14.08
C ALA A 533 -9.33 12.66 -13.16
N ARG A 534 -8.54 12.97 -12.12
CA ARG A 534 -8.81 14.10 -11.22
C ARG A 534 -8.79 15.46 -11.94
N LEU A 535 -7.90 15.68 -12.91
CA LEU A 535 -7.91 16.91 -13.72
C LEU A 535 -9.17 17.03 -14.59
N GLY A 536 -9.74 15.91 -15.05
CA GLY A 536 -11.06 15.87 -15.70
C GLY A 536 -12.20 16.20 -14.76
N GLU A 537 -12.24 15.55 -13.60
CA GLU A 537 -13.33 15.66 -12.62
C GLU A 537 -13.34 17.01 -11.90
N GLU A 538 -12.18 17.53 -11.51
CA GLU A 538 -12.03 18.71 -10.63
C GLU A 538 -11.29 19.88 -11.31
N GLY A 539 -10.43 19.59 -12.28
CA GLY A 539 -9.56 20.59 -12.95
C GLY A 539 -10.19 21.25 -14.17
N GLY A 540 -11.36 20.80 -14.63
CA GLY A 540 -12.06 21.37 -15.78
C GLY A 540 -11.45 21.00 -17.13
N LEU A 541 -10.66 19.91 -17.19
CA LEU A 541 -10.20 19.33 -18.46
C LEU A 541 -11.39 18.68 -19.17
N ALA A 542 -11.65 19.05 -20.44
CA ALA A 542 -12.83 18.54 -21.15
C ALA A 542 -12.74 17.02 -21.38
N PRO A 543 -13.87 16.29 -21.40
CA PRO A 543 -13.87 14.84 -21.59
C PRO A 543 -13.11 14.37 -22.84
N THR A 544 -13.24 15.09 -23.95
CA THR A 544 -12.53 14.81 -25.21
C THR A 544 -11.02 15.00 -25.10
N GLN A 545 -10.57 16.02 -24.36
CA GLN A 545 -9.15 16.26 -24.08
C GLN A 545 -8.60 15.18 -23.15
N LEU A 546 -9.35 14.80 -22.11
CA LEU A 546 -8.98 13.72 -21.20
C LEU A 546 -8.84 12.39 -21.93
N GLU A 547 -9.79 12.05 -22.79
CA GLU A 547 -9.74 10.85 -23.64
C GLU A 547 -8.50 10.88 -24.54
N ALA A 548 -8.25 12.00 -25.24
CA ALA A 548 -7.07 12.16 -26.10
C ALA A 548 -5.75 12.02 -25.34
N LEU A 549 -5.62 12.58 -24.13
CA LEU A 549 -4.43 12.39 -23.28
C LEU A 549 -4.29 10.95 -22.79
N THR A 550 -5.41 10.33 -22.39
CA THR A 550 -5.42 8.95 -21.88
C THR A 550 -4.97 7.95 -22.95
N HIS A 551 -5.38 8.14 -24.21
CA HIS A 551 -4.91 7.31 -25.34
C HIS A 551 -3.41 7.44 -25.63
N ARG A 552 -2.77 8.51 -25.15
CA ARG A 552 -1.34 8.78 -25.31
C ARG A 552 -0.51 8.33 -24.12
N LEU A 553 -1.11 7.77 -23.06
CA LEU A 553 -0.36 7.28 -21.91
C LEU A 553 0.48 6.05 -22.28
N TRP A 554 1.74 6.06 -21.84
CA TRP A 554 2.65 4.93 -21.99
C TRP A 554 3.30 4.58 -20.64
N ASP A 555 2.82 3.49 -20.03
CA ASP A 555 3.36 3.00 -18.75
C ASP A 555 4.60 2.13 -18.97
N LEU A 556 5.77 2.65 -18.58
CA LEU A 556 7.04 1.93 -18.65
C LEU A 556 7.05 0.69 -17.75
N ARG A 557 6.39 0.74 -16.57
CA ARG A 557 6.30 -0.42 -15.67
C ARG A 557 5.55 -1.57 -16.33
N SER A 558 4.40 -1.27 -16.93
CA SER A 558 3.61 -2.28 -17.63
C SER A 558 4.35 -2.81 -18.87
N SER A 559 5.14 -1.99 -19.55
CA SER A 559 5.94 -2.41 -20.71
C SER A 559 7.00 -3.46 -20.31
N LEU A 560 7.71 -3.24 -19.20
CA LEU A 560 8.64 -4.23 -18.63
C LEU A 560 7.93 -5.55 -18.30
N ARG A 561 6.75 -5.48 -17.67
CA ARG A 561 5.97 -6.67 -17.31
C ARG A 561 5.43 -7.42 -18.53
N ARG A 562 4.96 -6.72 -19.57
CA ARG A 562 4.44 -7.34 -20.80
C ARG A 562 5.53 -8.03 -21.60
N ALA A 563 6.74 -7.47 -21.62
CA ALA A 563 7.90 -8.08 -22.26
C ALA A 563 8.43 -9.33 -21.51
N ALA A 564 7.85 -9.68 -20.35
CA ALA A 564 8.46 -10.65 -19.45
C ALA A 564 9.95 -10.33 -19.22
N ALA A 565 10.24 -9.04 -19.01
CA ALA A 565 11.54 -8.60 -18.53
C ALA A 565 11.55 -8.84 -17.02
N TRP A 566 12.18 -9.93 -16.61
CA TRP A 566 12.39 -10.36 -15.23
C TRP A 566 13.65 -9.66 -14.72
N LEU A 567 13.45 -8.59 -13.95
CA LEU A 567 14.55 -7.85 -13.35
C LEU A 567 14.86 -8.46 -11.96
N PRO A 568 16.12 -8.45 -11.51
CA PRO A 568 16.53 -8.88 -10.18
C PRO A 568 16.08 -7.87 -9.13
N VAL A 569 14.77 -7.66 -8.98
CA VAL A 569 14.15 -6.70 -8.05
C VAL A 569 13.18 -7.42 -7.12
N TRP A 570 13.05 -6.92 -5.89
CA TRP A 570 12.03 -7.45 -4.97
C TRP A 570 10.64 -6.96 -5.36
N ARG A 571 10.55 -5.70 -5.80
CA ARG A 571 9.32 -5.04 -6.25
C ARG A 571 9.63 -4.24 -7.50
N TYR A 572 8.69 -4.21 -8.46
CA TYR A 572 8.78 -3.34 -9.63
C TYR A 572 8.43 -1.88 -9.27
N GLN A 573 9.21 -1.31 -8.36
CA GLN A 573 9.26 0.11 -8.05
C GLN A 573 10.35 0.75 -8.89
N ARG A 574 10.19 2.02 -9.25
CA ARG A 574 11.10 2.71 -10.17
C ARG A 574 12.53 2.66 -9.67
N GLU A 575 12.75 2.89 -8.39
CA GLU A 575 14.07 2.98 -7.76
C GLU A 575 14.81 1.64 -7.81
N GLN A 576 14.11 0.52 -7.55
CA GLN A 576 14.69 -0.82 -7.67
C GLN A 576 14.94 -1.23 -9.11
N VAL A 577 14.02 -0.89 -10.02
CA VAL A 577 14.20 -1.11 -11.46
C VAL A 577 15.44 -0.37 -11.95
N LEU A 578 15.61 0.89 -11.54
CA LEU A 578 16.79 1.70 -11.89
C LEU A 578 18.08 1.09 -11.32
N ALA A 579 18.09 0.71 -10.05
CA ALA A 579 19.25 0.04 -9.46
C ALA A 579 19.61 -1.24 -10.22
N ALA A 580 18.62 -2.07 -10.57
CA ALA A 580 18.84 -3.30 -11.33
C ALA A 580 19.37 -3.06 -12.75
N ILE A 581 18.90 -2.04 -13.48
CA ILE A 581 19.44 -1.73 -14.82
C ILE A 581 20.85 -1.13 -14.76
N ASP A 582 21.19 -0.44 -13.66
CA ASP A 582 22.50 0.17 -13.43
C ASP A 582 23.53 -0.83 -12.86
N GLY A 583 23.10 -2.04 -12.48
CA GLY A 583 23.95 -3.01 -11.77
C GLY A 583 24.34 -2.56 -10.36
N ARG A 584 23.51 -1.74 -9.72
CA ARG A 584 23.67 -1.27 -8.33
C ARG A 584 22.91 -2.17 -7.36
N ASP A 585 23.31 -2.11 -6.10
CA ASP A 585 22.56 -2.75 -5.01
C ASP A 585 21.12 -2.23 -4.94
N LEU A 586 20.18 -3.12 -4.63
CA LEU A 586 18.78 -2.75 -4.53
C LEU A 586 18.56 -1.82 -3.35
N PRO A 587 17.95 -0.63 -3.56
CA PRO A 587 17.65 0.29 -2.48
C PRO A 587 16.63 -0.34 -1.54
N TRP A 588 16.73 0.02 -0.27
CA TRP A 588 15.81 -0.44 0.75
C TRP A 588 14.40 0.09 0.45
N PRO A 589 13.34 -0.71 0.68
CA PRO A 589 11.98 -0.22 0.53
C PRO A 589 11.77 1.04 1.39
N GLY A 590 11.40 2.16 0.75
CA GLY A 590 11.16 3.44 1.41
C GLY A 590 12.40 4.31 1.62
N GLU A 591 13.60 3.94 1.15
CA GLU A 591 14.81 4.74 1.32
C GLU A 591 14.81 6.03 0.47
N ASP A 592 14.26 5.97 -0.75
CA ASP A 592 14.25 7.08 -1.72
C ASP A 592 12.85 7.65 -2.02
N SER A 593 11.77 7.02 -1.54
CA SER A 593 10.40 7.28 -2.01
C SER A 593 9.57 8.19 -1.10
N GLU A 594 10.18 8.90 -0.17
CA GLU A 594 9.42 9.49 0.93
C GLU A 594 8.97 10.93 0.66
N LEU A 595 9.69 11.74 -0.13
CA LEU A 595 9.35 13.17 -0.35
C LEU A 595 7.91 13.50 -0.77
N PRO A 596 7.17 12.66 -1.53
CA PRO A 596 5.76 12.86 -1.84
C PRO A 596 4.82 12.98 -0.62
N LEU A 597 5.25 12.52 0.57
CA LEU A 597 4.46 12.49 1.79
C LEU A 597 4.21 13.88 2.42
N LEU A 598 4.84 14.95 1.90
CA LEU A 598 4.87 16.27 2.56
C LEU A 598 4.03 17.37 1.91
N VAL A 599 3.29 17.12 0.84
CA VAL A 599 2.61 18.24 0.16
C VAL A 599 1.38 18.68 0.93
N GLU A 600 0.55 17.77 1.43
CA GLU A 600 -0.46 18.13 2.41
C GLU A 600 0.20 18.68 3.68
N ALA A 601 1.39 18.17 4.03
CA ALA A 601 2.17 18.66 5.15
C ALA A 601 2.56 20.14 5.05
N LEU A 602 2.61 20.70 3.84
CA LEU A 602 2.81 22.12 3.62
C LEU A 602 1.55 22.95 3.92
N GLY A 603 0.33 22.41 3.77
CA GLY A 603 -0.87 23.25 3.74
C GLY A 603 -0.69 24.47 2.83
N HIS A 604 -1.25 25.63 3.23
CA HIS A 604 -0.98 26.93 2.60
C HIS A 604 0.26 27.64 3.18
N SER A 605 1.07 26.98 4.03
CA SER A 605 2.09 27.62 4.88
C SER A 605 3.18 28.39 4.14
N GLY A 606 3.35 28.15 2.84
CA GLY A 606 4.30 28.91 2.02
C GLY A 606 5.77 28.64 2.34
N ASP A 607 6.12 27.54 3.01
CA ASP A 607 7.51 27.14 3.22
C ASP A 607 8.20 26.91 1.86
N ALA A 608 8.95 27.93 1.43
CA ALA A 608 9.60 27.99 0.14
C ALA A 608 10.73 26.95 0.00
N THR A 609 11.41 26.62 1.11
CA THR A 609 12.51 25.65 1.11
C THR A 609 11.95 24.26 0.83
N LEU A 610 10.91 23.84 1.56
CA LEU A 610 10.29 22.54 1.38
C LEU A 610 9.57 22.42 0.01
N ARG A 611 8.95 23.50 -0.47
CA ARG A 611 8.45 23.58 -1.86
C ARG A 611 9.57 23.30 -2.87
N GLY A 612 10.74 23.91 -2.70
CA GLY A 612 11.92 23.67 -3.53
C GLY A 612 12.42 22.22 -3.48
N GLU A 613 12.46 21.61 -2.29
CA GLU A 613 12.83 20.20 -2.11
C GLU A 613 11.90 19.26 -2.91
N ILE A 614 10.59 19.50 -2.87
CA ILE A 614 9.56 18.70 -3.57
C ILE A 614 9.67 18.89 -5.08
N GLU A 615 9.84 20.12 -5.57
CA GLU A 615 10.03 20.37 -7.00
C GLU A 615 11.31 19.72 -7.51
N ALA A 616 12.40 19.79 -6.76
CA ALA A 616 13.64 19.11 -7.10
C ALA A 616 13.48 17.58 -7.12
N HIS A 617 12.71 17.00 -6.19
CA HIS A 617 12.36 15.58 -6.22
C HIS A 617 11.57 15.21 -7.48
N CYS A 618 10.56 16.01 -7.85
CA CYS A 618 9.79 15.78 -9.07
C CYS A 618 10.68 15.81 -10.33
N ARG A 619 11.64 16.75 -10.42
CA ARG A 619 12.57 16.82 -11.55
C ARG A 619 13.53 15.63 -11.60
N ARG A 620 14.05 15.19 -10.44
CA ARG A 620 14.84 13.94 -10.36
C ARG A 620 14.03 12.72 -10.81
N ALA A 621 12.75 12.64 -10.47
CA ALA A 621 11.88 11.57 -10.94
C ALA A 621 11.68 11.61 -12.47
N LEU A 622 11.65 12.79 -13.10
CA LEU A 622 11.63 12.92 -14.55
C LEU A 622 12.98 12.50 -15.19
N ASP A 623 14.12 12.85 -14.57
CA ASP A 623 15.45 12.36 -14.99
C ASP A 623 15.52 10.83 -14.96
N GLN A 624 15.04 10.24 -13.87
CA GLN A 624 14.91 8.79 -13.69
C GLN A 624 14.03 8.12 -14.76
N LEU A 625 12.91 8.77 -15.14
CA LEU A 625 12.05 8.28 -16.23
C LEU A 625 12.73 8.35 -17.60
N ALA A 626 13.50 9.41 -17.87
CA ALA A 626 14.29 9.49 -19.10
C ALA A 626 15.31 8.36 -19.18
N HIS A 627 16.09 8.16 -18.13
CA HIS A 627 17.10 7.09 -18.06
C HIS A 627 16.46 5.71 -18.30
N LEU A 628 15.33 5.43 -17.64
CA LEU A 628 14.60 4.19 -17.87
C LEU A 628 14.10 4.06 -19.32
N LEU A 629 13.59 5.14 -19.90
CA LEU A 629 13.12 5.15 -21.29
C LEU A 629 14.27 4.92 -22.27
N GLU A 630 15.41 5.57 -22.09
CA GLU A 630 16.62 5.37 -22.89
C GLU A 630 17.09 3.91 -22.83
N TRP A 631 17.12 3.34 -21.61
CA TRP A 631 17.42 1.93 -21.43
C TRP A 631 16.43 1.04 -22.20
N VAL A 632 15.13 1.30 -22.12
CA VAL A 632 14.10 0.56 -22.86
C VAL A 632 14.28 0.68 -24.38
N LEU A 633 14.61 1.87 -24.88
CA LEU A 633 14.82 2.14 -26.31
C LEU A 633 16.09 1.49 -26.86
N SER A 634 17.12 1.30 -26.03
CA SER A 634 18.38 0.66 -26.42
C SER A 634 18.28 -0.87 -26.64
N ARG A 635 17.17 -1.49 -26.20
CA ARG A 635 16.99 -2.95 -26.20
C ARG A 635 16.31 -3.46 -27.48
N PRO A 636 16.46 -4.77 -27.79
CA PRO A 636 15.69 -5.40 -28.86
C PRO A 636 14.18 -5.23 -28.60
N HIS A 637 13.48 -4.64 -29.57
CA HIS A 637 12.11 -4.21 -29.36
C HIS A 637 11.15 -4.67 -30.45
N ARG A 638 9.87 -4.69 -30.09
CA ARG A 638 8.75 -4.84 -31.01
C ARG A 638 7.98 -3.53 -31.05
N LEU A 639 7.67 -3.06 -32.25
CA LEU A 639 6.76 -1.92 -32.41
C LEU A 639 5.35 -2.33 -31.93
N PRO A 640 4.68 -1.51 -31.12
CA PRO A 640 3.33 -1.77 -30.66
C PRO A 640 2.39 -1.76 -31.85
N ARG A 641 1.38 -2.62 -31.78
CA ARG A 641 0.24 -2.51 -32.67
C ARG A 641 -0.45 -1.18 -32.37
N ARG A 642 -0.60 -0.32 -33.39
CA ARG A 642 -1.39 0.91 -33.27
C ARG A 642 -2.75 0.54 -32.64
N PRO A 643 -3.20 1.23 -31.57
CA PRO A 643 -4.61 1.15 -31.20
C PRO A 643 -5.42 1.62 -32.42
N ALA A 644 -6.41 0.81 -32.80
CA ALA A 644 -7.27 1.05 -33.96
C ALA A 644 -8.17 2.26 -33.74
#